data_AF-A0A6G7XAP5-F1
#
_entry.id   AF-A0A6G7XAP5-F1
#
_cell.length_a   1.000
_cell.length_b   1.000
_cell.length_c   1.000
_cell.angle_alpha   90.00
_cell.angle_beta   90.00
_cell.angle_gamma   90.00
#
_symmetry.space_group_name_H-M   'P 1'
#
loop_
_entity.id
_entity.type
_entity.pdbx_description
1 polymer ?
#
loop_
_entity_poly.entity_id
_entity_poly.type
_entity_poly.pdbx_seq_one_letter_code
_entity_poly.pdbx_strand_id
1 'polypeptide(L)'
;MKNIIKKHLYTNKRCLNFLILFIGLTFLSSLYASKNQTSDDTKADVFEVVMERIQSAHKSVNVTTMENNTTYYLSVIQEDGSFPDINYADNAQTDWKPIGHLDRMKSMVLAYTMTNSKYFGDAAVYNTIVKMLGFWYDKHPLSTNWYMQKIACPQRMGVMLILMRSGAQQLPATLENNLLARMKSEGGKPDEPGSQGTGANKLDIATHWIYRGCLTKDTSVLSFGADQVYFPIFLTTGEGLQHDYSYQQHGNQLYVGGYGHVFVNGISSIAEYMVGTPYALSGEKLDLLSQFMRTIYLPIIRGKYFLYNVLGRGVSRKNGLSQSGFATVVNRMIALDPANTEEYEAAVKRLKGTESPGYGLKSTNTHFWRSDYTLHQRPGYTFDVRTASKYTCRNENGNEENLKGYFLADGATDIAINGDEYVDIFPVWDWAKIPGVTAPSLITIPKPAQWGQVGTSTFAGGVSDGKYGVSTYWLNDNNYNINTTAKKSWFFFDDEVVCLGAAIASTVAQTINTTLNQSLLQGSVIANTNGTETILSKGSHNYVNPSWVLHNGIGYIFPQGGNISITNQDQTGTWKSINAPSSDEVITKEVFKMWFNHGVKPTNGSYSYIVVPNKTTSAEMNTYSSADIEILANTDSIQAVRHKGLNILSLVFYKAATFRNGDVTVYADRGCALILKNVGTPKVEVYISDPSRVQSNVTLRTKFPTIGGTKELKCTLPKHPDSYAGSTFKYIIDQDTPEYVSVKYKSVYAIEDSWVRDGDYANTNYGTANTLVVKKDGDGYNREAYIKFDLQNIDITKYQNIFLALYVANSNTSIHDTQWNIGYVADNTWSEKSITWNNRPVTTNTIATVSTVPAGSNVMVDISQAVFNEIKNNSKTLTLHISSTTRGADGKTDAQFYSKEGSDPLKAPQLMLQEKGESNTASSEFIAIEDAWVRDGSFANTNYGTTNTLTIKKDGDGYNREVYFKFNLENTSFDEIDNVYLKLSVSYANISIQNTSWQIVPVANTWTESTLTWANKPSVLAEPIATVNGLPAGSDVQVDITEYVRSEYKKGNKIISLHVSSTSKGSDGKTDAQFYSKESSDVNKHPKLLIEFKSLASTLRTVELISDTRVSTTVYPNPVLRGNILFIDFPKETNTAEIRIIDMSGRTLLITKDHSVDSSKLPSGVYVLSIKDNKHPELNESLKLMVK
;
A
#
# COMPACT_ATOMS: atom_id res chain seq x y z
N MET A 1 57.85 -11.11 -32.81
CA MET A 1 56.78 -11.45 -31.83
C MET A 1 55.47 -10.68 -32.02
N LYS A 2 55.44 -9.34 -32.10
CA LYS A 2 54.17 -8.56 -32.27
C LYS A 2 53.36 -8.92 -33.54
N ASN A 3 54.00 -9.31 -34.64
CA ASN A 3 53.28 -9.72 -35.87
C ASN A 3 52.74 -11.17 -35.84
N ILE A 4 53.29 -12.04 -34.99
CA ILE A 4 52.81 -13.42 -34.81
C ILE A 4 51.58 -13.43 -33.88
N ILE A 5 51.59 -12.58 -32.85
CA ILE A 5 50.47 -12.40 -31.92
C ILE A 5 49.26 -11.76 -32.63
N LYS A 6 49.47 -10.76 -33.52
CA LYS A 6 48.39 -10.19 -34.35
C LYS A 6 47.76 -11.22 -35.31
N LYS A 7 48.55 -12.13 -35.87
CA LYS A 7 48.07 -13.18 -36.80
C LYS A 7 47.29 -14.27 -36.05
N HIS A 8 47.69 -14.63 -34.82
CA HIS A 8 46.94 -15.56 -33.97
C HIS A 8 45.60 -14.99 -33.47
N LEU A 9 45.57 -13.71 -33.07
CA LEU A 9 44.33 -13.02 -32.66
C LEU A 9 43.32 -12.82 -33.82
N TYR A 10 43.81 -12.59 -35.04
CA TYR A 10 42.95 -12.45 -36.22
C TYR A 10 42.35 -13.78 -36.69
N THR A 11 43.09 -14.89 -36.54
CA THR A 11 42.65 -16.22 -36.96
C THR A 11 41.61 -16.79 -35.97
N ASN A 12 41.78 -16.57 -34.66
CA ASN A 12 40.80 -16.97 -33.65
C ASN A 12 39.49 -16.15 -33.72
N LYS A 13 39.56 -14.85 -34.05
CA LYS A 13 38.34 -14.06 -34.31
C LYS A 13 37.57 -14.52 -35.55
N ARG A 14 38.25 -14.98 -36.61
CA ARG A 14 37.59 -15.55 -37.79
C ARG A 14 36.98 -16.93 -37.51
N CYS A 15 37.64 -17.80 -36.73
CA CYS A 15 37.06 -19.09 -36.34
C CYS A 15 35.87 -18.93 -35.39
N LEU A 16 35.92 -17.97 -34.46
CA LEU A 16 34.80 -17.68 -33.55
C LEU A 16 33.63 -17.03 -34.30
N ASN A 17 33.89 -16.12 -35.23
CA ASN A 17 32.84 -15.54 -36.08
C ASN A 17 32.27 -16.56 -37.07
N PHE A 18 33.07 -17.50 -37.59
CA PHE A 18 32.57 -18.61 -38.42
C PHE A 18 31.72 -19.58 -37.59
N LEU A 19 32.08 -19.88 -36.35
CA LEU A 19 31.29 -20.76 -35.47
C LEU A 19 29.96 -20.10 -35.06
N ILE A 20 29.96 -18.79 -34.79
CA ILE A 20 28.75 -18.01 -34.51
C ILE A 20 27.88 -17.87 -35.76
N LEU A 21 28.46 -17.68 -36.95
CA LEU A 21 27.71 -17.71 -38.21
C LEU A 21 27.16 -19.09 -38.52
N PHE A 22 27.90 -20.18 -38.24
CA PHE A 22 27.46 -21.54 -38.55
C PHE A 22 26.32 -22.00 -37.63
N ILE A 23 26.40 -21.67 -36.33
CA ILE A 23 25.31 -21.91 -35.36
C ILE A 23 24.09 -21.05 -35.70
N GLY A 24 24.30 -19.80 -36.10
CA GLY A 24 23.25 -18.89 -36.57
C GLY A 24 22.59 -19.35 -37.88
N LEU A 25 23.36 -19.85 -38.85
CA LEU A 25 22.83 -20.37 -40.13
C LEU A 25 22.12 -21.72 -39.99
N THR A 26 22.54 -22.59 -39.07
CA THR A 26 21.79 -23.84 -38.77
C THR A 26 20.47 -23.59 -38.05
N PHE A 27 20.36 -22.49 -37.29
CA PHE A 27 19.10 -22.07 -36.64
C PHE A 27 18.19 -21.25 -37.59
N LEU A 28 18.77 -20.44 -38.48
CA LEU A 28 18.01 -19.68 -39.48
C LEU A 28 17.51 -20.56 -40.64
N SER A 29 18.21 -21.65 -40.99
CA SER A 29 17.76 -22.59 -42.02
C SER A 29 16.56 -23.44 -41.58
N SER A 30 16.45 -23.78 -40.28
CA SER A 30 15.24 -24.43 -39.74
C SER A 30 14.04 -23.47 -39.64
N LEU A 31 14.29 -22.17 -39.47
CA LEU A 31 13.26 -21.12 -39.50
C LEU A 31 12.85 -20.68 -40.92
N TYR A 32 13.75 -20.77 -41.91
CA TYR A 32 13.42 -20.46 -43.32
C TYR A 32 12.76 -21.63 -44.06
N ALA A 33 13.04 -22.88 -43.66
CA ALA A 33 12.37 -24.06 -44.21
C ALA A 33 10.85 -24.09 -43.94
N SER A 34 10.37 -23.37 -42.92
CA SER A 34 8.93 -23.29 -42.60
C SER A 34 8.13 -22.30 -43.46
N LYS A 35 8.79 -21.43 -44.24
CA LYS A 35 8.11 -20.38 -45.03
C LYS A 35 7.83 -20.74 -46.48
N ASN A 36 8.40 -21.84 -47.01
CA ASN A 36 8.25 -22.25 -48.42
C ASN A 36 7.84 -23.72 -48.57
N GLN A 37 6.86 -24.19 -47.79
CA GLN A 37 6.14 -25.42 -48.10
C GLN A 37 4.71 -25.11 -48.48
N THR A 38 4.46 -25.16 -49.79
CA THR A 38 3.13 -25.30 -50.39
C THR A 38 2.42 -26.51 -49.79
N SER A 39 1.15 -26.30 -49.48
CA SER A 39 0.16 -27.25 -48.96
C SER A 39 0.21 -28.65 -49.60
N ASP A 40 0.65 -29.64 -48.82
CA ASP A 40 -0.10 -30.89 -48.61
C ASP A 40 0.46 -31.68 -47.40
N ASP A 41 -0.46 -32.01 -46.49
CA ASP A 41 -0.49 -32.98 -45.38
C ASP A 41 0.80 -33.62 -44.80
N THR A 42 1.31 -33.07 -43.68
CA THR A 42 1.47 -33.78 -42.38
C THR A 42 1.69 -32.73 -41.29
N LYS A 43 0.67 -32.42 -40.48
CA LYS A 43 0.91 -31.69 -39.21
C LYS A 43 1.77 -32.58 -38.33
N ALA A 44 2.98 -32.15 -37.99
CA ALA A 44 3.84 -32.88 -37.05
C ALA A 44 3.06 -33.20 -35.77
N ASP A 45 3.10 -34.46 -35.32
CA ASP A 45 2.39 -34.92 -34.13
C ASP A 45 2.90 -34.11 -32.91
N VAL A 46 2.00 -33.33 -32.29
CA VAL A 46 2.34 -32.44 -31.17
C VAL A 46 2.99 -33.20 -30.02
N PHE A 47 2.60 -34.46 -29.80
CA PHE A 47 3.19 -35.30 -28.75
C PHE A 47 4.66 -35.61 -29.05
N GLU A 48 4.97 -35.97 -30.30
CA GLU A 48 6.34 -36.27 -30.73
C GLU A 48 7.23 -35.01 -30.67
N VAL A 49 6.73 -33.86 -31.16
CA VAL A 49 7.45 -32.58 -31.11
C VAL A 49 7.83 -32.21 -29.67
N VAL A 50 6.89 -32.35 -28.72
CA VAL A 50 7.15 -32.06 -27.31
C VAL A 50 8.12 -33.08 -26.71
N MET A 51 7.98 -34.37 -27.01
CA MET A 51 8.91 -35.40 -26.54
C MET A 51 10.33 -35.21 -27.07
N GLU A 52 10.51 -34.91 -28.36
CA GLU A 52 11.83 -34.65 -28.96
C GLU A 52 12.54 -33.49 -28.24
N ARG A 53 11.83 -32.41 -27.91
CA ARG A 53 12.40 -31.27 -27.18
C ARG A 53 12.77 -31.62 -25.75
N ILE A 54 11.94 -32.41 -25.05
CA ILE A 54 12.26 -32.95 -23.73
C ILE A 54 13.53 -33.83 -23.80
N GLN A 55 13.64 -34.69 -24.82
CA GLN A 55 14.83 -35.51 -25.04
C GLN A 55 16.07 -34.65 -25.25
N SER A 56 16.01 -33.67 -26.16
CA SER A 56 17.13 -32.74 -26.42
C SER A 56 17.57 -32.00 -25.17
N ALA A 57 16.62 -31.49 -24.37
CA ALA A 57 16.92 -30.77 -23.13
C ALA A 57 17.64 -31.64 -22.09
N HIS A 58 17.33 -32.94 -22.03
CA HIS A 58 17.96 -33.86 -21.08
C HIS A 58 19.23 -34.54 -21.58
N LYS A 59 19.51 -34.56 -22.88
CA LYS A 59 20.74 -35.13 -23.48
C LYS A 59 21.98 -34.21 -23.38
N SER A 60 21.82 -33.00 -22.85
CA SER A 60 22.94 -32.05 -22.64
C SER A 60 23.74 -32.37 -21.36
N VAL A 61 24.49 -33.48 -21.37
CA VAL A 61 25.28 -33.97 -20.23
C VAL A 61 26.75 -34.20 -20.59
N ASN A 62 27.62 -34.27 -19.57
CA ASN A 62 29.01 -34.71 -19.77
C ASN A 62 29.03 -36.22 -20.07
N VAL A 63 29.30 -36.57 -21.33
CA VAL A 63 29.27 -37.95 -21.82
C VAL A 63 30.28 -38.82 -21.06
N THR A 64 31.50 -38.35 -20.83
CA THR A 64 32.54 -39.13 -20.14
C THR A 64 32.15 -39.46 -18.70
N THR A 65 31.63 -38.49 -17.94
CA THR A 65 31.14 -38.73 -16.57
C THR A 65 29.98 -39.71 -16.57
N MET A 66 29.02 -39.54 -17.47
CA MET A 66 27.87 -40.44 -17.63
C MET A 66 28.29 -41.88 -17.97
N GLU A 67 29.26 -42.05 -18.88
CA GLU A 67 29.79 -43.36 -19.26
C GLU A 67 30.57 -44.03 -18.14
N ASN A 68 31.36 -43.26 -17.38
CA ASN A 68 32.08 -43.78 -16.21
C ASN A 68 31.09 -44.24 -15.14
N ASN A 69 30.05 -43.45 -14.88
CA ASN A 69 28.97 -43.83 -13.97
C ASN A 69 28.25 -45.09 -14.46
N THR A 70 27.93 -45.18 -15.74
CA THR A 70 27.28 -46.36 -16.34
C THR A 70 28.16 -47.61 -16.21
N THR A 71 29.46 -47.48 -16.48
CA THR A 71 30.44 -48.57 -16.31
C THR A 71 30.46 -49.05 -14.86
N TYR A 72 30.49 -48.12 -13.91
CA TYR A 72 30.48 -48.44 -12.49
C TYR A 72 29.16 -49.10 -12.06
N TYR A 73 28.01 -48.55 -12.46
CA TYR A 73 26.71 -49.10 -12.08
C TYR A 73 26.50 -50.51 -12.64
N LEU A 74 26.92 -50.78 -13.87
CA LEU A 74 26.94 -52.14 -14.43
C LEU A 74 27.78 -53.12 -13.60
N SER A 75 28.84 -52.65 -12.94
CA SER A 75 29.73 -53.50 -12.13
C SER A 75 29.19 -53.83 -10.73
N VAL A 76 28.22 -53.05 -10.23
CA VAL A 76 27.70 -53.18 -8.86
C VAL A 76 26.21 -53.51 -8.77
N ILE A 77 25.49 -53.46 -9.89
CA ILE A 77 24.06 -53.81 -9.94
C ILE A 77 23.84 -55.31 -9.71
N GLN A 78 22.79 -55.64 -8.96
CA GLN A 78 22.40 -57.01 -8.69
C GLN A 78 21.59 -57.60 -9.85
N GLU A 79 21.45 -58.92 -9.88
CA GLU A 79 20.77 -59.62 -10.97
C GLU A 79 19.29 -59.21 -11.13
N ASP A 80 18.64 -58.82 -10.04
CA ASP A 80 17.26 -58.34 -9.99
C ASP A 80 17.10 -56.88 -10.42
N GLY A 81 18.19 -56.14 -10.65
CA GLY A 81 18.18 -54.71 -11.01
C GLY A 81 18.32 -53.75 -9.82
N SER A 82 18.52 -54.26 -8.60
CA SER A 82 18.73 -53.46 -7.40
C SER A 82 20.20 -53.08 -7.17
N PHE A 83 20.45 -52.15 -6.24
CA PHE A 83 21.79 -51.74 -5.84
C PHE A 83 22.02 -52.08 -4.36
N PRO A 84 23.15 -52.72 -4.00
CA PRO A 84 23.39 -53.18 -2.63
C PRO A 84 23.55 -52.05 -1.61
N ASP A 85 23.94 -50.85 -2.06
CA ASP A 85 24.18 -49.69 -1.21
C ASP A 85 22.96 -48.78 -1.02
N ILE A 86 21.82 -49.12 -1.63
CA ILE A 86 20.55 -48.39 -1.46
C ILE A 86 19.63 -49.16 -0.52
N ASN A 87 19.26 -48.54 0.60
CA ASN A 87 18.23 -49.08 1.48
C ASN A 87 16.83 -48.79 0.92
N TYR A 88 16.25 -49.74 0.18
CA TYR A 88 14.91 -49.61 -0.41
C TYR A 88 13.74 -49.66 0.61
N ALA A 89 14.00 -49.98 1.88
CA ALA A 89 13.01 -49.92 2.96
C ALA A 89 13.00 -48.55 3.68
N ASP A 90 13.94 -47.67 3.36
CA ASP A 90 13.96 -46.30 3.90
C ASP A 90 12.68 -45.55 3.50
N ASN A 91 12.08 -44.85 4.47
CA ASN A 91 10.89 -44.04 4.31
C ASN A 91 11.10 -42.58 4.74
N ALA A 92 12.35 -42.13 4.91
CA ALA A 92 12.68 -40.82 5.44
C ALA A 92 11.96 -39.65 4.73
N GLN A 93 11.56 -38.65 5.52
CA GLN A 93 10.92 -37.41 5.05
C GLN A 93 11.86 -36.55 4.17
N THR A 94 13.15 -36.61 4.46
CA THR A 94 14.20 -35.82 3.82
C THR A 94 15.39 -36.73 3.57
N ASP A 95 16.16 -36.48 2.50
CA ASP A 95 17.30 -37.32 2.13
C ASP A 95 16.90 -38.81 1.91
N TRP A 96 15.72 -39.01 1.32
CA TRP A 96 15.14 -40.32 1.05
C TRP A 96 15.99 -41.11 0.06
N LYS A 97 16.74 -42.10 0.56
CA LYS A 97 17.79 -42.81 -0.20
C LYS A 97 17.30 -43.57 -1.45
N PRO A 98 16.09 -44.16 -1.49
CA PRO A 98 15.61 -44.89 -2.66
C PRO A 98 15.59 -44.07 -3.95
N ILE A 99 15.46 -42.73 -3.88
CA ILE A 99 15.49 -41.88 -5.08
C ILE A 99 16.78 -42.05 -5.90
N GLY A 100 17.88 -42.41 -5.26
CA GLY A 100 19.17 -42.67 -5.91
C GLY A 100 19.09 -43.78 -6.96
N HIS A 101 18.14 -44.71 -6.85
CA HIS A 101 17.92 -45.73 -7.88
C HIS A 101 17.49 -45.10 -9.21
N LEU A 102 16.53 -44.17 -9.17
CA LEU A 102 16.06 -43.45 -10.37
C LEU A 102 17.15 -42.55 -10.96
N ASP A 103 17.96 -41.92 -10.12
CA ASP A 103 19.05 -41.06 -10.59
C ASP A 103 20.15 -41.87 -11.31
N ARG A 104 20.50 -43.05 -10.79
CA ARG A 104 21.42 -43.99 -11.46
C ARG A 104 20.84 -44.53 -12.76
N MET A 105 19.55 -44.91 -12.73
CA MET A 105 18.83 -45.39 -13.91
C MET A 105 18.84 -44.34 -15.03
N LYS A 106 18.57 -43.07 -14.71
CA LYS A 106 18.62 -41.98 -15.67
C LYS A 106 19.97 -41.86 -16.36
N SER A 107 21.08 -42.04 -15.62
CA SER A 107 22.42 -42.06 -16.21
C SER A 107 22.58 -43.17 -17.26
N MET A 108 22.06 -44.37 -16.98
CA MET A 108 22.11 -45.50 -17.92
C MET A 108 21.19 -45.30 -19.13
N VAL A 109 19.98 -44.76 -18.92
CA VAL A 109 19.05 -44.41 -19.99
C VAL A 109 19.66 -43.37 -20.94
N LEU A 110 20.34 -42.35 -20.41
CA LEU A 110 21.06 -41.39 -21.24
C LEU A 110 22.19 -42.05 -22.04
N ALA A 111 23.01 -42.89 -21.39
CA ALA A 111 24.09 -43.62 -22.08
C ALA A 111 23.57 -44.53 -23.20
N TYR A 112 22.42 -45.17 -22.99
CA TYR A 112 21.77 -46.03 -23.99
C TYR A 112 21.20 -45.25 -25.20
N THR A 113 20.70 -44.04 -24.98
CA THR A 113 19.90 -43.27 -25.96
C THR A 113 20.67 -42.15 -26.67
N MET A 114 21.89 -41.85 -26.24
CA MET A 114 22.74 -40.81 -26.83
C MET A 114 23.68 -41.40 -27.88
N THR A 115 23.56 -40.94 -29.13
CA THR A 115 24.34 -41.45 -30.28
C THR A 115 25.85 -41.25 -30.17
N ASN A 116 26.29 -40.33 -29.32
CA ASN A 116 27.70 -40.07 -29.04
C ASN A 116 28.23 -40.83 -27.82
N SER A 117 27.46 -41.74 -27.23
CA SER A 117 27.93 -42.63 -26.17
C SER A 117 28.41 -43.98 -26.73
N LYS A 118 29.45 -44.55 -26.13
CA LYS A 118 29.89 -45.93 -26.38
C LYS A 118 28.84 -46.99 -26.03
N TYR A 119 27.83 -46.64 -25.24
CA TYR A 119 26.72 -47.52 -24.84
C TYR A 119 25.46 -47.33 -25.69
N PHE A 120 25.52 -46.53 -26.75
CA PHE A 120 24.38 -46.30 -27.63
C PHE A 120 23.85 -47.63 -28.20
N GLY A 121 22.60 -47.96 -27.88
CA GLY A 121 21.96 -49.19 -28.34
C GLY A 121 22.52 -50.49 -27.74
N ASP A 122 23.36 -50.43 -26.70
CA ASP A 122 23.95 -51.62 -26.08
C ASP A 122 22.90 -52.52 -25.42
N ALA A 123 22.92 -53.82 -25.77
CA ALA A 123 21.92 -54.78 -25.32
C ALA A 123 22.03 -55.09 -23.80
N ALA A 124 23.23 -55.08 -23.23
CA ALA A 124 23.43 -55.33 -21.80
C ALA A 124 22.92 -54.15 -20.96
N VAL A 125 23.18 -52.92 -21.40
CA VAL A 125 22.63 -51.70 -20.79
C VAL A 125 21.10 -51.69 -20.90
N TYR A 126 20.54 -51.99 -22.08
CA TYR A 126 19.08 -52.10 -22.26
C TYR A 126 18.44 -53.10 -21.29
N ASN A 127 18.96 -54.32 -21.25
CA ASN A 127 18.45 -55.37 -20.36
C ASN A 127 18.55 -54.97 -18.89
N THR A 128 19.61 -54.25 -18.53
CA THR A 128 19.78 -53.70 -17.17
C THR A 128 18.73 -52.64 -16.86
N ILE A 129 18.48 -51.68 -17.77
CA ILE A 129 17.44 -50.67 -17.61
C ILE A 129 16.06 -51.32 -17.40
N VAL A 130 15.71 -52.34 -18.19
CA VAL A 130 14.45 -53.07 -18.05
C VAL A 130 14.34 -53.73 -16.66
N LYS A 131 15.42 -54.36 -16.17
CA LYS A 131 15.47 -54.94 -14.81
C LYS A 131 15.33 -53.87 -13.72
N MET A 132 16.02 -52.74 -13.85
CA MET A 132 15.91 -51.64 -12.89
C MET A 132 14.48 -51.08 -12.82
N LEU A 133 13.84 -50.86 -13.98
CA LEU A 133 12.44 -50.42 -14.06
C LEU A 133 11.48 -51.44 -13.44
N GLY A 134 11.67 -52.72 -13.75
CA GLY A 134 10.90 -53.82 -13.16
C GLY A 134 11.05 -53.86 -11.64
N PHE A 135 12.28 -53.84 -11.13
CA PHE A 135 12.58 -53.82 -9.71
C PHE A 135 11.94 -52.61 -9.00
N TRP A 136 12.08 -51.40 -9.56
CA TRP A 136 11.46 -50.21 -8.98
C TRP A 136 9.94 -50.33 -8.94
N TYR A 137 9.34 -50.91 -10.00
CA TYR A 137 7.92 -51.16 -10.04
C TYR A 137 7.49 -52.16 -8.96
N ASP A 138 8.15 -53.30 -8.86
CA ASP A 138 7.76 -54.36 -7.91
C ASP A 138 8.05 -53.99 -6.45
N LYS A 139 9.19 -53.33 -6.20
CA LYS A 139 9.61 -52.97 -4.85
C LYS A 139 8.80 -51.83 -4.24
N HIS A 140 8.32 -50.91 -5.08
CA HIS A 140 7.51 -49.73 -4.72
C HIS A 140 7.98 -48.98 -3.44
N PRO A 141 9.17 -48.36 -3.45
CA PRO A 141 9.64 -47.62 -2.27
C PRO A 141 8.75 -46.40 -1.97
N LEU A 142 8.44 -46.18 -0.68
CA LEU A 142 7.63 -45.05 -0.20
C LEU A 142 8.39 -44.17 0.79
N SER A 143 8.21 -42.86 0.69
CA SER A 143 8.66 -41.86 1.66
C SER A 143 7.46 -41.37 2.47
N THR A 144 7.70 -40.94 3.71
CA THR A 144 6.69 -40.16 4.47
C THR A 144 6.45 -38.78 3.84
N ASN A 145 7.36 -38.30 2.99
CA ASN A 145 7.23 -37.04 2.28
C ASN A 145 6.50 -37.22 0.95
N TRP A 146 5.25 -36.76 0.92
CA TRP A 146 4.37 -36.82 -0.25
C TRP A 146 5.01 -36.28 -1.54
N TYR A 147 5.94 -35.31 -1.44
CA TYR A 147 6.66 -34.74 -2.58
C TYR A 147 7.35 -35.81 -3.41
N MET A 148 7.89 -36.86 -2.77
CA MET A 148 8.59 -37.92 -3.48
C MET A 148 7.65 -38.68 -4.42
N GLN A 149 6.46 -39.05 -3.94
CA GLN A 149 5.50 -39.84 -4.70
C GLN A 149 4.72 -39.00 -5.72
N LYS A 150 4.35 -37.75 -5.38
CA LYS A 150 3.54 -36.90 -6.26
C LYS A 150 4.36 -36.05 -7.24
N ILE A 151 5.66 -35.82 -6.99
CA ILE A 151 6.48 -34.94 -7.84
C ILE A 151 7.77 -35.63 -8.29
N ALA A 152 8.65 -35.96 -7.35
CA ALA A 152 10.03 -36.33 -7.67
C ALA A 152 10.14 -37.60 -8.51
N CYS A 153 9.39 -38.65 -8.14
CA CYS A 153 9.38 -39.93 -8.83
C CYS A 153 8.64 -39.86 -10.19
N PRO A 154 7.40 -39.33 -10.29
CA PRO A 154 6.70 -39.21 -11.57
C PRO A 154 7.45 -38.38 -12.62
N GLN A 155 8.07 -37.27 -12.24
CA GLN A 155 8.85 -36.45 -13.19
C GLN A 155 10.06 -37.22 -13.73
N ARG A 156 10.84 -37.88 -12.86
CA ARG A 156 12.00 -38.70 -13.27
C ARG A 156 11.56 -39.86 -14.17
N MET A 157 10.48 -40.55 -13.78
CA MET A 157 9.93 -41.65 -14.56
C MET A 157 9.50 -41.17 -15.95
N GLY A 158 8.73 -40.08 -16.03
CA GLY A 158 8.30 -39.51 -17.31
C GLY A 158 9.46 -39.17 -18.24
N VAL A 159 10.52 -38.52 -17.72
CA VAL A 159 11.72 -38.21 -18.50
C VAL A 159 12.41 -39.48 -19.00
N MET A 160 12.59 -40.50 -18.15
CA MET A 160 13.24 -41.75 -18.55
C MET A 160 12.45 -42.50 -19.63
N LEU A 161 11.13 -42.58 -19.49
CA LEU A 161 10.26 -43.19 -20.49
C LEU A 161 10.33 -42.43 -21.83
N ILE A 162 10.30 -41.09 -21.80
CA ILE A 162 10.44 -40.24 -22.99
C ILE A 162 11.81 -40.45 -23.66
N LEU A 163 12.89 -40.55 -22.89
CA LEU A 163 14.23 -40.82 -23.43
C LEU A 163 14.29 -42.21 -24.09
N MET A 164 13.73 -43.24 -23.45
CA MET A 164 13.70 -44.61 -23.97
C MET A 164 12.95 -44.72 -25.30
N ARG A 165 11.97 -43.84 -25.58
CA ARG A 165 11.31 -43.76 -26.89
C ARG A 165 12.27 -43.44 -28.04
N SER A 166 13.42 -42.81 -27.76
CA SER A 166 14.49 -42.54 -28.74
C SER A 166 15.59 -43.60 -28.78
N GLY A 167 15.48 -44.68 -27.99
CA GLY A 167 16.47 -45.75 -27.92
C GLY A 167 16.40 -46.73 -29.09
N ALA A 168 17.45 -47.53 -29.28
CA ALA A 168 17.52 -48.55 -30.34
C ALA A 168 16.42 -49.63 -30.20
N GLN A 169 15.97 -49.89 -28.97
CA GLN A 169 14.90 -50.81 -28.64
C GLN A 169 13.93 -50.15 -27.65
N GLN A 170 12.63 -50.33 -27.91
CA GLN A 170 11.54 -49.84 -27.05
C GLN A 170 11.34 -50.77 -25.86
N LEU A 171 10.89 -50.20 -24.73
CA LEU A 171 10.59 -50.97 -23.52
C LEU A 171 9.47 -52.00 -23.76
N PRO A 172 9.40 -53.09 -22.97
CA PRO A 172 8.26 -53.99 -23.02
C PRO A 172 6.96 -53.23 -22.72
N ALA A 173 5.97 -53.32 -23.61
CA ALA A 173 4.74 -52.54 -23.54
C ALA A 173 4.00 -52.70 -22.20
N THR A 174 3.97 -53.92 -21.64
CA THR A 174 3.36 -54.18 -20.33
C THR A 174 4.05 -53.41 -19.20
N LEU A 175 5.39 -53.36 -19.19
CA LEU A 175 6.15 -52.64 -18.17
C LEU A 175 5.93 -51.13 -18.29
N GLU A 176 5.99 -50.58 -19.50
CA GLU A 176 5.73 -49.16 -19.74
C GLU A 176 4.30 -48.76 -19.32
N ASN A 177 3.29 -49.55 -19.70
CA ASN A 177 1.90 -49.31 -19.32
C ASN A 177 1.69 -49.36 -17.80
N ASN A 178 2.35 -50.30 -17.11
CA ASN A 178 2.30 -50.40 -15.65
C ASN A 178 2.90 -49.17 -14.97
N LEU A 179 4.04 -48.67 -15.46
CA LEU A 179 4.68 -47.47 -14.94
C LEU A 179 3.83 -46.22 -15.18
N LEU A 180 3.25 -46.07 -16.38
CA LEU A 180 2.34 -44.98 -16.71
C LEU A 180 1.05 -45.01 -15.87
N ALA A 181 0.51 -46.20 -15.61
CA ALA A 181 -0.63 -46.39 -14.72
C ALA A 181 -0.30 -45.95 -13.28
N ARG A 182 0.89 -46.30 -12.77
CA ARG A 182 1.34 -45.84 -11.45
C ARG A 182 1.55 -44.32 -11.39
N MET A 183 2.15 -43.74 -12.42
CA MET A 183 2.25 -42.27 -12.52
C MET A 183 0.88 -41.60 -12.48
N LYS A 184 -0.14 -42.20 -13.09
CA LYS A 184 -1.52 -41.70 -13.07
C LYS A 184 -2.17 -41.82 -11.68
N SER A 185 -2.00 -42.96 -11.00
CA SER A 185 -2.65 -43.21 -9.70
C SER A 185 -1.97 -42.49 -8.54
N GLU A 186 -0.65 -42.33 -8.57
CA GLU A 186 0.14 -41.83 -7.44
C GLU A 186 0.72 -40.43 -7.66
N GLY A 187 0.87 -39.98 -8.91
CA GLY A 187 1.50 -38.69 -9.24
C GLY A 187 0.71 -37.45 -8.78
N GLY A 188 -0.46 -37.62 -8.19
CA GLY A 188 -1.29 -36.48 -7.77
C GLY A 188 -1.91 -35.75 -8.95
N LYS A 189 -2.84 -34.83 -8.63
CA LYS A 189 -3.57 -34.03 -9.61
C LYS A 189 -3.34 -32.54 -9.31
N PRO A 190 -2.90 -31.73 -10.30
CA PRO A 190 -2.54 -30.34 -10.10
C PRO A 190 -3.60 -29.45 -9.45
N ASP A 191 -4.89 -29.77 -9.61
CA ASP A 191 -6.04 -29.02 -9.07
C ASP A 191 -6.75 -29.77 -7.92
N GLU A 192 -6.15 -30.82 -7.34
CA GLU A 192 -6.74 -31.60 -6.25
C GLU A 192 -7.02 -30.72 -5.02
N PRO A 193 -8.29 -30.59 -4.57
CA PRO A 193 -8.63 -29.82 -3.37
C PRO A 193 -7.92 -30.39 -2.14
N GLY A 194 -7.23 -29.54 -1.37
CA GLY A 194 -6.45 -29.97 -0.20
C GLY A 194 -5.07 -30.57 -0.53
N SER A 195 -4.69 -30.68 -1.81
CA SER A 195 -3.28 -30.84 -2.14
C SER A 195 -2.52 -29.53 -1.89
N GLN A 196 -1.23 -29.61 -1.57
CA GLN A 196 -0.33 -28.46 -1.36
C GLN A 196 0.01 -27.72 -2.68
N GLY A 197 -0.87 -27.82 -3.69
CA GLY A 197 -0.70 -27.42 -5.09
C GLY A 197 -1.05 -25.96 -5.38
N THR A 198 -0.36 -25.03 -4.72
CA THR A 198 -0.23 -23.62 -5.14
C THR A 198 1.20 -23.37 -5.64
N GLY A 199 1.42 -22.31 -6.43
CA GLY A 199 2.75 -21.90 -6.89
C GLY A 199 3.56 -23.02 -7.56
N ALA A 200 4.80 -23.24 -7.08
CA ALA A 200 5.75 -24.20 -7.65
C ALA A 200 5.30 -25.66 -7.59
N ASN A 201 4.57 -26.08 -6.54
CA ASN A 201 4.09 -27.47 -6.42
C ASN A 201 3.07 -27.82 -7.50
N LYS A 202 2.18 -26.87 -7.85
CA LYS A 202 1.21 -27.06 -8.94
C LYS A 202 1.94 -27.26 -10.27
N LEU A 203 2.94 -26.41 -10.53
CA LEU A 203 3.79 -26.51 -11.72
C LEU A 203 4.49 -27.87 -11.80
N ASP A 204 5.05 -28.34 -10.69
CA ASP A 204 5.80 -29.58 -10.65
C ASP A 204 4.91 -30.80 -10.91
N ILE A 205 3.71 -30.83 -10.34
CA ILE A 205 2.73 -31.88 -10.63
C ILE A 205 2.28 -31.77 -12.10
N ALA A 206 1.96 -30.57 -12.59
CA ALA A 206 1.54 -30.38 -13.99
C ALA A 206 2.62 -30.83 -14.99
N THR A 207 3.89 -30.74 -14.63
CA THR A 207 5.02 -31.18 -15.46
C THR A 207 4.97 -32.69 -15.79
N HIS A 208 4.72 -33.57 -14.81
CA HIS A 208 4.64 -35.00 -15.13
C HIS A 208 3.31 -35.37 -15.83
N TRP A 209 2.27 -34.53 -15.71
CA TRP A 209 1.05 -34.67 -16.51
C TRP A 209 1.34 -34.43 -18.01
N ILE A 210 2.14 -33.42 -18.34
CA ILE A 210 2.60 -33.18 -19.71
C ILE A 210 3.38 -34.39 -20.24
N TYR A 211 4.33 -34.91 -19.45
CA TYR A 211 5.11 -36.09 -19.85
C TYR A 211 4.22 -37.30 -20.10
N ARG A 212 3.28 -37.58 -19.18
CA ARG A 212 2.33 -38.68 -19.32
C ARG A 212 1.42 -38.49 -20.52
N GLY A 213 0.88 -37.29 -20.73
CA GLY A 213 0.01 -36.96 -21.87
C GLY A 213 0.71 -37.20 -23.21
N CYS A 214 2.00 -36.88 -23.31
CA CYS A 214 2.79 -37.19 -24.50
C CYS A 214 3.01 -38.69 -24.69
N LEU A 215 3.44 -39.39 -23.63
CA LEU A 215 3.69 -40.84 -23.67
C LEU A 215 2.44 -41.67 -23.99
N THR A 216 1.26 -41.21 -23.55
CA THR A 216 -0.02 -41.88 -23.81
C THR A 216 -0.75 -41.34 -25.03
N LYS A 217 -0.20 -40.33 -25.73
CA LYS A 217 -0.87 -39.59 -26.80
C LYS A 217 -2.29 -39.13 -26.43
N ASP A 218 -2.46 -38.67 -25.19
CA ASP A 218 -3.75 -38.26 -24.62
C ASP A 218 -3.84 -36.73 -24.62
N THR A 219 -4.63 -36.20 -25.56
CA THR A 219 -4.85 -34.75 -25.72
C THR A 219 -5.46 -34.12 -24.48
N SER A 220 -6.35 -34.82 -23.77
CA SER A 220 -7.03 -34.28 -22.59
C SER A 220 -6.05 -34.12 -21.42
N VAL A 221 -5.15 -35.09 -21.23
CA VAL A 221 -4.11 -35.07 -20.21
C VAL A 221 -3.06 -34.00 -20.51
N LEU A 222 -2.62 -33.90 -21.78
CA LEU A 222 -1.65 -32.89 -22.19
C LEU A 222 -2.21 -31.47 -22.05
N SER A 223 -3.43 -31.23 -22.54
CA SER A 223 -4.08 -29.90 -22.46
C SER A 223 -4.24 -29.46 -21.01
N PHE A 224 -4.75 -30.35 -20.15
CA PHE A 224 -4.89 -30.06 -18.73
C PHE A 224 -3.53 -29.80 -18.05
N GLY A 225 -2.49 -30.57 -18.39
CA GLY A 225 -1.14 -30.32 -17.89
C GLY A 225 -0.61 -28.94 -18.32
N ALA A 226 -0.78 -28.56 -19.58
CA ALA A 226 -0.37 -27.26 -20.12
C ALA A 226 -1.15 -26.08 -19.49
N ASP A 227 -2.45 -26.24 -19.23
CA ASP A 227 -3.23 -25.21 -18.55
C ASP A 227 -2.76 -25.01 -17.10
N GLN A 228 -2.52 -26.11 -16.39
CA GLN A 228 -2.15 -26.09 -14.98
C GLN A 228 -0.70 -25.63 -14.75
N VAL A 229 0.23 -25.89 -15.67
CA VAL A 229 1.63 -25.47 -15.52
C VAL A 229 1.79 -23.95 -15.60
N TYR A 230 0.96 -23.29 -16.42
CA TYR A 230 0.94 -21.82 -16.55
C TYR A 230 -0.08 -21.14 -15.63
N PHE A 231 -0.88 -21.91 -14.89
CA PHE A 231 -1.85 -21.35 -13.94
C PHE A 231 -1.22 -20.39 -12.91
N PRO A 232 -0.01 -20.63 -12.37
CA PRO A 232 0.58 -19.72 -11.39
C PRO A 232 1.00 -18.33 -11.93
N ILE A 233 0.82 -18.05 -13.23
CA ILE A 233 1.18 -16.78 -13.87
C ILE A 233 0.00 -15.81 -13.84
N PHE A 234 -0.29 -15.25 -12.66
CA PHE A 234 -1.28 -14.20 -12.48
C PHE A 234 -0.91 -13.33 -11.28
N LEU A 235 -1.42 -12.09 -11.24
CA LEU A 235 -1.24 -11.20 -10.10
C LEU A 235 -2.15 -11.61 -8.95
N THR A 236 -1.60 -11.72 -7.75
CA THR A 236 -2.34 -12.16 -6.56
C THR A 236 -2.09 -11.27 -5.34
N THR A 237 -2.94 -11.42 -4.34
CA THR A 237 -2.75 -10.86 -2.99
C THR A 237 -2.29 -11.90 -1.95
N GLY A 238 -2.25 -13.18 -2.33
CA GLY A 238 -1.67 -14.27 -1.53
C GLY A 238 -0.26 -14.65 -2.01
N GLU A 239 0.15 -15.90 -1.85
CA GLU A 239 1.45 -16.39 -2.35
C GLU A 239 1.50 -16.39 -3.88
N GLY A 240 2.64 -16.01 -4.46
CA GLY A 240 2.89 -15.95 -5.90
C GLY A 240 3.37 -14.58 -6.38
N LEU A 241 3.09 -14.26 -7.64
CA LEU A 241 3.41 -12.98 -8.27
C LEU A 241 2.46 -11.87 -7.80
N GLN A 242 3.01 -10.81 -7.21
CA GLN A 242 2.24 -9.73 -6.60
C GLN A 242 1.97 -8.60 -7.61
N HIS A 243 0.99 -7.73 -7.29
CA HIS A 243 0.64 -6.55 -8.11
C HIS A 243 1.76 -5.51 -8.29
N ASP A 244 2.80 -5.55 -7.45
CA ASP A 244 4.02 -4.75 -7.62
C ASP A 244 5.14 -5.51 -8.35
N TYR A 245 4.83 -6.67 -8.93
CA TYR A 245 5.74 -7.64 -9.55
C TYR A 245 6.74 -8.31 -8.60
N SER A 246 6.65 -8.11 -7.29
CA SER A 246 7.42 -8.92 -6.35
C SER A 246 6.88 -10.36 -6.28
N TYR A 247 7.63 -11.28 -5.67
CA TYR A 247 7.20 -12.67 -5.50
C TYR A 247 7.22 -13.06 -4.02
N GLN A 248 6.11 -13.65 -3.55
CA GLN A 248 5.93 -14.06 -2.15
C GLN A 248 5.65 -15.55 -2.02
N GLN A 249 6.20 -16.19 -0.99
CA GLN A 249 5.94 -17.60 -0.66
C GLN A 249 6.15 -17.85 0.84
N HIS A 250 5.44 -18.84 1.40
CA HIS A 250 5.29 -19.09 2.83
C HIS A 250 4.60 -17.90 3.52
N GLY A 251 3.41 -17.59 3.01
CA GLY A 251 2.69 -16.35 3.30
C GLY A 251 3.31 -15.13 2.61
N ASN A 252 3.17 -13.96 3.23
CA ASN A 252 3.58 -12.68 2.63
C ASN A 252 5.08 -12.39 2.82
N GLN A 253 5.94 -13.37 2.55
CA GLN A 253 7.41 -13.27 2.69
C GLN A 253 8.05 -13.05 1.32
N LEU A 254 8.92 -12.04 1.18
CA LEU A 254 9.73 -11.82 -0.02
C LEU A 254 10.59 -13.04 -0.36
N TYR A 255 10.43 -13.59 -1.57
CA TYR A 255 11.07 -14.86 -1.94
C TYR A 255 11.47 -14.98 -3.43
N VAL A 256 11.85 -13.86 -4.05
CA VAL A 256 12.16 -13.79 -5.49
C VAL A 256 13.33 -14.71 -5.88
N GLY A 257 14.45 -14.66 -5.14
CA GLY A 257 15.65 -15.45 -5.43
C GLY A 257 15.59 -16.91 -4.98
N GLY A 258 14.52 -17.32 -4.29
CA GLY A 258 14.28 -18.70 -3.88
C GLY A 258 13.12 -19.35 -4.64
N TYR A 259 11.89 -19.26 -4.13
CA TYR A 259 10.74 -19.85 -4.82
C TYR A 259 10.40 -19.15 -6.15
N GLY A 260 10.66 -17.85 -6.28
CA GLY A 260 10.57 -17.16 -7.58
C GLY A 260 11.54 -17.73 -8.63
N HIS A 261 12.76 -18.12 -8.22
CA HIS A 261 13.72 -18.82 -9.09
C HIS A 261 13.19 -20.18 -9.55
N VAL A 262 12.61 -20.97 -8.65
CA VAL A 262 11.98 -22.26 -9.00
C VAL A 262 10.84 -22.05 -10.01
N PHE A 263 9.98 -21.06 -9.75
CA PHE A 263 8.87 -20.67 -10.63
C PHE A 263 9.35 -20.34 -12.05
N VAL A 264 10.33 -19.45 -12.21
CA VAL A 264 10.82 -19.06 -13.55
C VAL A 264 11.50 -20.22 -14.28
N ASN A 265 12.36 -20.97 -13.58
CA ASN A 265 13.08 -22.08 -14.21
C ASN A 265 12.11 -23.17 -14.69
N GLY A 266 11.11 -23.51 -13.87
CA GLY A 266 10.07 -24.48 -14.23
C GLY A 266 9.26 -24.03 -15.45
N ILE A 267 8.72 -22.82 -15.41
CA ILE A 267 7.83 -22.31 -16.47
C ILE A 267 8.56 -22.17 -17.79
N SER A 268 9.74 -21.55 -17.78
CA SER A 268 10.53 -21.33 -18.99
C SER A 268 10.93 -22.65 -19.67
N SER A 269 11.21 -23.71 -18.90
CA SER A 269 11.54 -25.03 -19.43
C SER A 269 10.36 -25.64 -20.18
N ILE A 270 9.17 -25.60 -19.59
CA ILE A 270 7.97 -26.15 -20.23
C ILE A 270 7.53 -25.29 -21.42
N ALA A 271 7.62 -23.97 -21.29
CA ALA A 271 7.33 -23.04 -22.38
C ALA A 271 8.22 -23.28 -23.61
N GLU A 272 9.51 -23.54 -23.40
CA GLU A 272 10.44 -23.94 -24.47
C GLU A 272 9.98 -25.21 -25.20
N TYR A 273 9.49 -26.23 -24.47
CA TYR A 273 9.00 -27.47 -25.08
C TYR A 273 7.75 -27.24 -25.94
N MET A 274 6.96 -26.22 -25.63
CA MET A 274 5.66 -25.96 -26.28
C MET A 274 5.71 -24.95 -27.43
N VAL A 275 6.86 -24.34 -27.74
CA VAL A 275 6.99 -23.31 -28.80
C VAL A 275 6.44 -23.80 -30.16
N GLY A 276 5.57 -23.02 -30.80
CA GLY A 276 4.99 -23.38 -32.10
C GLY A 276 3.96 -24.53 -32.06
N THR A 277 3.57 -24.99 -30.86
CA THR A 277 2.42 -25.89 -30.67
C THR A 277 1.20 -25.08 -30.21
N PRO A 278 -0.03 -25.65 -30.25
CA PRO A 278 -1.22 -25.02 -29.66
C PRO A 278 -1.11 -24.71 -28.16
N TYR A 279 -0.13 -25.29 -27.46
CA TYR A 279 0.10 -25.12 -26.01
C TYR A 279 1.20 -24.09 -25.69
N ALA A 280 1.65 -23.32 -26.69
CA ALA A 280 2.70 -22.31 -26.51
C ALA A 280 2.27 -21.21 -25.52
N LEU A 281 3.16 -20.83 -24.60
CA LEU A 281 2.95 -19.69 -23.70
C LEU A 281 2.86 -18.40 -24.52
N SER A 282 1.77 -17.66 -24.38
CA SER A 282 1.50 -16.43 -25.15
C SER A 282 0.54 -15.50 -24.41
N GLY A 283 0.31 -14.30 -24.97
CA GLY A 283 -0.62 -13.31 -24.44
C GLY A 283 -0.24 -12.82 -23.04
N GLU A 284 -1.26 -12.52 -22.22
CA GLU A 284 -1.09 -11.92 -20.89
C GLU A 284 -0.14 -12.71 -19.97
N LYS A 285 -0.15 -14.04 -20.03
CA LYS A 285 0.74 -14.86 -19.20
C LYS A 285 2.21 -14.70 -19.61
N LEU A 286 2.50 -14.62 -20.91
CA LEU A 286 3.85 -14.34 -21.37
C LEU A 286 4.29 -12.93 -20.97
N ASP A 287 3.39 -11.94 -21.10
CA ASP A 287 3.65 -10.56 -20.70
C ASP A 287 3.99 -10.46 -19.21
N LEU A 288 3.21 -11.13 -18.34
CA LEU A 288 3.46 -11.16 -16.89
C LEU A 288 4.80 -11.83 -16.54
N LEU A 289 5.14 -12.95 -17.19
CA LEU A 289 6.44 -13.61 -16.98
C LEU A 289 7.60 -12.71 -17.46
N SER A 290 7.45 -12.05 -18.60
CA SER A 290 8.43 -11.10 -19.13
C SER A 290 8.64 -9.93 -18.18
N GLN A 291 7.54 -9.32 -17.69
CA GLN A 291 7.61 -8.22 -16.72
C GLN A 291 8.22 -8.67 -15.39
N PHE A 292 7.87 -9.84 -14.86
CA PHE A 292 8.51 -10.37 -13.65
C PHE A 292 10.03 -10.51 -13.84
N MET A 293 10.44 -11.07 -15.00
CA MET A 293 11.84 -11.25 -15.34
C MET A 293 12.63 -9.94 -15.41
N ARG A 294 12.06 -8.92 -16.06
CA ARG A 294 12.74 -7.64 -16.33
C ARG A 294 12.62 -6.63 -15.19
N THR A 295 11.51 -6.64 -14.44
CA THR A 295 11.25 -5.66 -13.38
C THR A 295 11.96 -5.99 -12.07
N ILE A 296 12.07 -7.26 -11.69
CA ILE A 296 12.71 -7.64 -10.41
C ILE A 296 13.72 -8.77 -10.55
N TYR A 297 13.44 -9.84 -11.28
CA TYR A 297 14.25 -11.05 -11.20
C TYR A 297 15.68 -10.86 -11.74
N LEU A 298 15.85 -10.29 -12.94
CA LEU A 298 17.17 -9.98 -13.48
C LEU A 298 17.84 -8.80 -12.73
N PRO A 299 17.11 -7.73 -12.34
CA PRO A 299 17.66 -6.64 -11.54
C PRO A 299 18.23 -7.03 -10.16
N ILE A 300 17.71 -8.07 -9.50
CA ILE A 300 18.28 -8.57 -8.23
C ILE A 300 19.59 -9.37 -8.42
N ILE A 301 20.12 -9.46 -9.64
CA ILE A 301 21.40 -10.11 -9.96
C ILE A 301 22.42 -9.05 -10.39
N ARG A 302 23.44 -8.82 -9.56
CA ARG A 302 24.60 -8.01 -9.95
C ARG A 302 25.69 -8.91 -10.51
N GLY A 303 26.04 -8.71 -11.77
CA GLY A 303 26.92 -9.63 -12.51
C GLY A 303 26.32 -11.02 -12.62
N LYS A 304 26.72 -11.92 -11.70
CA LYS A 304 26.26 -13.31 -11.63
C LYS A 304 25.86 -13.75 -10.22
N TYR A 305 25.65 -12.81 -9.31
CA TYR A 305 25.31 -13.08 -7.93
C TYR A 305 24.01 -12.38 -7.56
N PHE A 306 23.13 -13.10 -6.88
CA PHE A 306 21.95 -12.50 -6.26
C PHE A 306 22.34 -11.55 -5.15
N LEU A 307 21.53 -10.50 -4.95
CA LEU A 307 21.48 -9.77 -3.69
C LEU A 307 20.93 -10.69 -2.58
N TYR A 308 21.48 -10.66 -1.38
CA TYR A 308 21.17 -11.67 -0.36
C TYR A 308 19.77 -11.52 0.26
N ASN A 309 19.18 -10.33 0.17
CA ASN A 309 17.90 -10.02 0.82
C ASN A 309 16.71 -10.81 0.26
N VAL A 310 16.81 -11.34 -0.95
CA VAL A 310 15.69 -11.98 -1.69
C VAL A 310 15.68 -13.51 -1.64
N LEU A 311 16.62 -14.12 -0.89
CA LEU A 311 16.84 -15.57 -0.88
C LEU A 311 15.97 -16.36 0.13
N GLY A 312 15.24 -15.68 1.01
CA GLY A 312 14.55 -16.34 2.13
C GLY A 312 15.55 -17.10 3.01
N ARG A 313 15.24 -18.36 3.37
CA ARG A 313 16.18 -19.22 4.11
C ARG A 313 17.38 -19.68 3.27
N GLY A 314 17.30 -19.56 1.94
CA GLY A 314 18.37 -19.95 1.01
C GLY A 314 19.69 -19.21 1.22
N VAL A 315 19.67 -18.07 1.93
CA VAL A 315 20.87 -17.33 2.34
C VAL A 315 21.85 -18.19 3.15
N SER A 316 21.38 -19.22 3.86
CA SER A 316 22.24 -20.12 4.64
C SER A 316 22.79 -21.31 3.84
N ARG A 317 22.69 -21.31 2.51
CA ARG A 317 23.20 -22.38 1.64
C ARG A 317 24.52 -21.98 1.00
N LYS A 318 25.49 -22.89 1.02
CA LYS A 318 26.78 -22.71 0.32
C LYS A 318 26.55 -22.49 -1.17
N ASN A 319 27.23 -21.49 -1.75
CA ASN A 319 27.03 -21.00 -3.11
C ASN A 319 25.63 -20.45 -3.42
N GLY A 320 24.81 -20.13 -2.41
CA GLY A 320 23.41 -19.72 -2.58
C GLY A 320 23.19 -18.47 -3.44
N LEU A 321 24.20 -17.58 -3.54
CA LEU A 321 24.12 -16.38 -4.39
C LEU A 321 24.42 -16.64 -5.87
N SER A 322 25.13 -17.73 -6.23
CA SER A 322 25.65 -17.92 -7.59
C SER A 322 24.53 -18.20 -8.61
N GLN A 323 24.45 -17.37 -9.65
CA GLN A 323 23.48 -17.46 -10.75
C GLN A 323 24.12 -17.69 -12.12
N SER A 324 25.39 -18.10 -12.18
CA SER A 324 26.09 -18.36 -13.45
C SER A 324 25.35 -19.33 -14.40
N GLY A 325 24.70 -20.36 -13.85
CA GLY A 325 23.89 -21.32 -14.62
C GLY A 325 22.56 -20.75 -15.14
N PHE A 326 22.11 -19.61 -14.64
CA PHE A 326 20.82 -19.02 -14.99
C PHE A 326 20.80 -18.45 -16.42
N ALA A 327 21.96 -18.26 -17.05
CA ALA A 327 22.03 -17.85 -18.46
C ALA A 327 21.24 -18.77 -19.40
N THR A 328 21.12 -20.07 -19.07
CA THR A 328 20.27 -21.01 -19.82
C THR A 328 18.81 -20.62 -19.80
N VAL A 329 18.28 -20.23 -18.64
CA VAL A 329 16.90 -19.78 -18.47
C VAL A 329 16.65 -18.48 -19.24
N VAL A 330 17.60 -17.55 -19.21
CA VAL A 330 17.50 -16.30 -19.96
C VAL A 330 17.53 -16.53 -21.48
N ASN A 331 18.31 -17.49 -21.99
CA ASN A 331 18.27 -17.85 -23.41
C ASN A 331 16.90 -18.39 -23.84
N ARG A 332 16.20 -19.13 -22.97
CA ARG A 332 14.80 -19.54 -23.25
C ARG A 332 13.90 -18.32 -23.39
N MET A 333 14.05 -17.34 -22.52
CA MET A 333 13.28 -16.09 -22.61
C MET A 333 13.56 -15.31 -23.89
N ILE A 334 14.77 -15.36 -24.46
CA ILE A 334 15.05 -14.77 -25.79
C ILE A 334 14.16 -15.39 -26.87
N ALA A 335 13.95 -16.71 -26.83
CA ALA A 335 13.11 -17.41 -27.80
C ALA A 335 11.61 -17.19 -27.54
N LEU A 336 11.20 -17.07 -26.27
CA LEU A 336 9.80 -16.89 -25.87
C LEU A 336 9.32 -15.45 -26.03
N ASP A 337 10.19 -14.47 -25.76
CA ASP A 337 9.90 -13.04 -25.78
C ASP A 337 10.94 -12.29 -26.65
N PRO A 338 10.82 -12.41 -27.98
CA PRO A 338 11.75 -11.78 -28.91
C PRO A 338 11.66 -10.25 -28.92
N ALA A 339 10.60 -9.65 -28.36
CA ALA A 339 10.48 -8.20 -28.26
C ALA A 339 11.52 -7.59 -27.31
N ASN A 340 12.05 -8.38 -26.37
CA ASN A 340 12.98 -7.92 -25.33
C ASN A 340 14.37 -8.59 -25.42
N THR A 341 14.74 -9.13 -26.59
CA THR A 341 16.01 -9.85 -26.80
C THR A 341 17.25 -9.07 -26.34
N GLU A 342 17.34 -7.76 -26.61
CA GLU A 342 18.52 -6.97 -26.26
C GLU A 342 18.80 -6.97 -24.74
N GLU A 343 17.75 -6.83 -23.93
CA GLU A 343 17.87 -6.82 -22.47
C GLU A 343 18.27 -8.20 -21.92
N TYR A 344 17.72 -9.26 -22.50
CA TYR A 344 18.07 -10.64 -22.16
C TYR A 344 19.50 -11.01 -22.57
N GLU A 345 19.95 -10.62 -23.77
CA GLU A 345 21.33 -10.84 -24.20
C GLU A 345 22.34 -10.12 -23.30
N ALA A 346 22.04 -8.88 -22.90
CA ALA A 346 22.84 -8.17 -21.92
C ALA A 346 22.93 -8.93 -20.59
N ALA A 347 21.81 -9.45 -20.09
CA ALA A 347 21.79 -10.28 -18.89
C ALA A 347 22.62 -11.57 -19.04
N VAL A 348 22.52 -12.27 -20.17
CA VAL A 348 23.33 -13.47 -20.46
C VAL A 348 24.83 -13.16 -20.38
N LYS A 349 25.26 -12.03 -20.96
CA LYS A 349 26.67 -11.61 -20.93
C LYS A 349 27.16 -11.32 -19.51
N ARG A 350 26.33 -10.69 -18.66
CA ARG A 350 26.63 -10.46 -17.23
C ARG A 350 26.72 -11.79 -16.45
N LEU A 351 25.74 -12.67 -16.61
CA LEU A 351 25.67 -13.97 -15.93
C LEU A 351 26.86 -14.88 -16.27
N LYS A 352 27.33 -14.84 -17.52
CA LYS A 352 28.52 -15.57 -17.98
C LYS A 352 29.85 -14.88 -17.60
N GLY A 353 29.81 -13.66 -17.08
CA GLY A 353 31.00 -12.87 -16.77
C GLY A 353 31.80 -12.44 -18.00
N THR A 354 31.17 -12.38 -19.18
CA THR A 354 31.82 -11.92 -20.42
C THR A 354 31.77 -10.39 -20.58
N GLU A 355 30.93 -9.72 -19.81
CA GLU A 355 30.82 -8.26 -19.72
C GLU A 355 30.83 -7.82 -18.26
N SER A 356 30.98 -6.51 -18.01
CA SER A 356 31.01 -5.97 -16.65
C SER A 356 29.70 -6.22 -15.88
N PRO A 357 29.73 -6.27 -14.53
CA PRO A 357 28.53 -6.51 -13.71
C PRO A 357 27.37 -5.52 -13.92
N GLY A 358 27.66 -4.34 -14.48
CA GLY A 358 26.69 -3.29 -14.78
C GLY A 358 26.25 -3.20 -16.25
N TYR A 359 26.77 -4.04 -17.14
CA TYR A 359 26.53 -3.94 -18.59
C TYR A 359 25.05 -4.05 -18.94
N GLY A 360 24.48 -3.00 -19.55
CA GLY A 360 23.06 -2.97 -19.94
C GLY A 360 22.07 -2.80 -18.79
N LEU A 361 22.53 -2.53 -17.56
CA LEU A 361 21.64 -2.17 -16.46
C LEU A 361 21.19 -0.71 -16.58
N LYS A 362 19.88 -0.48 -16.43
CA LYS A 362 19.26 0.86 -16.46
C LYS A 362 19.24 1.46 -15.05
N SER A 363 19.32 2.79 -14.98
CA SER A 363 19.15 3.53 -13.72
C SER A 363 17.69 3.52 -13.29
N THR A 364 17.37 2.80 -12.24
CA THR A 364 16.00 2.66 -11.73
C THR A 364 15.94 2.73 -10.20
N ASN A 365 14.78 3.06 -9.68
CA ASN A 365 14.40 2.82 -8.29
C ASN A 365 13.01 2.21 -8.30
N THR A 366 12.84 1.10 -7.59
CA THR A 366 11.53 0.44 -7.47
C THR A 366 11.28 0.11 -6.01
N HIS A 367 10.17 0.62 -5.46
CA HIS A 367 9.67 0.19 -4.17
C HIS A 367 8.56 -0.86 -4.36
N PHE A 368 8.80 -2.07 -3.89
CA PHE A 368 7.88 -3.18 -3.91
C PHE A 368 6.98 -3.13 -2.66
N TRP A 369 5.92 -2.33 -2.74
CA TRP A 369 5.04 -2.02 -1.62
C TRP A 369 4.28 -3.24 -1.07
N ARG A 370 4.13 -4.33 -1.82
CA ARG A 370 3.53 -5.57 -1.30
C ARG A 370 4.52 -6.35 -0.44
N SER A 371 5.83 -6.21 -0.70
CA SER A 371 6.90 -7.03 -0.12
C SER A 371 7.87 -6.28 0.81
N ASP A 372 7.63 -4.99 1.10
CA ASP A 372 8.46 -4.17 2.00
C ASP A 372 9.95 -4.17 1.60
N TYR A 373 10.19 -4.11 0.28
CA TYR A 373 11.50 -4.22 -0.35
C TYR A 373 11.72 -3.08 -1.34
N THR A 374 12.93 -2.54 -1.38
CA THR A 374 13.30 -1.52 -2.36
C THR A 374 14.57 -1.93 -3.08
N LEU A 375 14.55 -1.81 -4.40
CA LEU A 375 15.69 -2.04 -5.26
C LEU A 375 16.08 -0.74 -5.95
N HIS A 376 17.32 -0.31 -5.75
CA HIS A 376 17.89 0.85 -6.42
C HIS A 376 19.07 0.42 -7.27
N GLN A 377 18.98 0.68 -8.57
CA GLN A 377 19.96 0.22 -9.54
C GLN A 377 20.56 1.38 -10.31
N ARG A 378 21.87 1.31 -10.50
CA ARG A 378 22.65 2.15 -11.39
C ARG A 378 23.61 1.28 -12.21
N PRO A 379 24.09 1.76 -13.36
CA PRO A 379 25.16 1.06 -14.09
C PRO A 379 26.37 0.75 -13.18
N GLY A 380 26.74 1.68 -12.29
CA GLY A 380 27.88 1.53 -11.40
C GLY A 380 27.67 0.64 -10.17
N TYR A 381 26.43 0.49 -9.67
CA TYR A 381 26.14 -0.27 -8.45
C TYR A 381 24.66 -0.66 -8.34
N THR A 382 24.36 -1.59 -7.45
CA THR A 382 22.99 -1.90 -7.00
C THR A 382 22.95 -1.79 -5.47
N PHE A 383 21.90 -1.18 -4.94
CA PHE A 383 21.65 -1.03 -3.51
C PHE A 383 20.21 -1.49 -3.23
N ASP A 384 20.02 -2.43 -2.32
CA ASP A 384 18.67 -2.81 -1.90
C ASP A 384 18.43 -2.60 -0.40
N VAL A 385 17.15 -2.56 -0.02
CA VAL A 385 16.71 -2.47 1.37
C VAL A 385 15.60 -3.47 1.61
N ARG A 386 15.76 -4.32 2.63
CA ARG A 386 14.69 -5.19 3.10
C ARG A 386 14.19 -4.79 4.47
N THR A 387 12.86 -4.65 4.57
CA THR A 387 12.15 -4.37 5.81
C THR A 387 11.03 -5.40 6.02
N ALA A 388 10.31 -5.32 7.15
CA ALA A 388 9.07 -6.06 7.36
C ALA A 388 8.07 -5.24 8.18
N SER A 389 6.79 -5.35 7.84
CA SER A 389 5.68 -4.67 8.51
C SER A 389 4.68 -5.68 9.06
N LYS A 390 3.61 -5.18 9.69
CA LYS A 390 2.45 -6.01 10.04
C LYS A 390 1.76 -6.68 8.83
N TYR A 391 2.14 -6.34 7.59
CA TYR A 391 1.59 -6.91 6.36
C TYR A 391 2.51 -7.93 5.67
N THR A 392 3.79 -8.00 6.06
CA THR A 392 4.81 -8.86 5.45
C THR A 392 5.55 -9.66 6.51
N CYS A 393 6.24 -10.73 6.08
CA CYS A 393 6.99 -11.59 6.99
C CYS A 393 8.47 -11.19 7.09
N ARG A 394 8.99 -11.26 8.32
CA ARG A 394 10.43 -11.40 8.62
C ARG A 394 10.99 -12.67 7.96
N ASN A 395 12.31 -12.75 7.84
CA ASN A 395 12.95 -13.92 7.23
C ASN A 395 12.68 -15.20 8.05
N GLU A 396 12.34 -16.29 7.37
CA GLU A 396 12.03 -17.56 8.02
C GLU A 396 13.28 -18.34 8.46
N ASN A 397 13.10 -19.27 9.41
CA ASN A 397 13.84 -20.53 9.41
C ASN A 397 12.94 -21.64 8.86
N GLY A 398 13.50 -22.74 8.38
CA GLY A 398 12.70 -23.88 7.95
C GLY A 398 13.61 -25.06 7.61
N ASN A 399 13.22 -26.28 7.95
CA ASN A 399 14.06 -27.47 7.80
C ASN A 399 15.46 -27.32 8.45
N GLU A 400 15.54 -26.62 9.58
CA GLU A 400 16.81 -26.28 10.24
C GLU A 400 17.80 -25.45 9.39
N GLU A 401 17.29 -24.74 8.37
CA GLU A 401 18.01 -23.74 7.59
C GLU A 401 17.75 -22.31 8.12
N ASN A 402 18.70 -21.39 7.90
CA ASN A 402 18.71 -20.00 8.33
C ASN A 402 18.50 -19.80 9.85
N LEU A 403 19.33 -20.46 10.65
CA LEU A 403 19.19 -20.48 12.11
C LEU A 403 19.49 -19.15 12.82
N LYS A 404 20.14 -18.19 12.14
CA LYS A 404 20.58 -16.90 12.72
C LYS A 404 20.05 -15.66 11.99
N GLY A 405 19.19 -15.82 10.97
CA GLY A 405 18.75 -14.71 10.11
C GLY A 405 17.64 -13.82 10.66
N TYR A 406 17.55 -13.64 11.98
CA TYR A 406 16.41 -12.96 12.61
C TYR A 406 16.31 -11.48 12.26
N PHE A 407 17.45 -10.78 12.15
CA PHE A 407 17.49 -9.34 11.89
C PHE A 407 17.51 -8.97 10.39
N LEU A 408 17.40 -9.95 9.46
CA LEU A 408 17.49 -9.72 8.00
C LEU A 408 16.40 -8.79 7.43
N ALA A 409 15.33 -8.52 8.18
CA ALA A 409 14.23 -7.65 7.78
C ALA A 409 14.14 -6.34 8.59
N ASP A 410 15.20 -5.97 9.32
CA ASP A 410 15.23 -4.75 10.14
C ASP A 410 15.94 -3.58 9.45
N GLY A 411 15.73 -3.47 8.13
CA GLY A 411 16.41 -2.50 7.27
C GLY A 411 17.77 -3.00 6.80
N ALA A 412 17.87 -4.26 6.38
CA ALA A 412 19.11 -4.83 5.87
C ALA A 412 19.43 -4.27 4.47
N THR A 413 20.70 -3.92 4.21
CA THR A 413 21.13 -3.27 2.96
C THR A 413 22.19 -4.06 2.20
N ASP A 414 21.87 -4.63 1.04
CA ASP A 414 22.88 -5.20 0.14
C ASP A 414 23.46 -4.08 -0.74
N ILE A 415 24.80 -3.96 -0.78
CA ILE A 415 25.52 -2.94 -1.56
C ILE A 415 26.49 -3.66 -2.51
N ALA A 416 26.13 -3.71 -3.79
CA ALA A 416 26.83 -4.51 -4.79
C ALA A 416 27.38 -3.65 -5.94
N ILE A 417 28.70 -3.66 -6.14
CA ILE A 417 29.39 -3.10 -7.31
C ILE A 417 29.74 -4.23 -8.27
N ASN A 418 30.43 -5.25 -7.76
CA ASN A 418 30.88 -6.42 -8.50
C ASN A 418 29.90 -7.59 -8.40
N GLY A 419 29.11 -7.63 -7.32
CA GLY A 419 28.16 -8.69 -6.98
C GLY A 419 28.75 -9.76 -6.05
N ASP A 420 30.07 -9.81 -5.87
CA ASP A 420 30.74 -10.82 -5.06
C ASP A 420 31.02 -10.39 -3.61
N GLU A 421 30.55 -9.21 -3.21
CA GLU A 421 30.82 -8.59 -1.89
C GLU A 421 30.41 -9.47 -0.70
N TYR A 422 29.40 -10.33 -0.88
CA TYR A 422 28.81 -11.18 0.16
C TYR A 422 28.88 -12.68 -0.14
N VAL A 423 29.67 -13.11 -1.13
CA VAL A 423 29.73 -14.53 -1.54
C VAL A 423 30.28 -15.42 -0.43
N ASP A 424 29.45 -16.37 0.01
CA ASP A 424 29.78 -17.37 1.02
C ASP A 424 30.30 -16.80 2.36
N ILE A 425 29.94 -15.54 2.68
CA ILE A 425 30.34 -14.87 3.93
C ILE A 425 29.46 -15.26 5.13
N PHE A 426 28.20 -15.63 4.89
CA PHE A 426 27.17 -15.88 5.90
C PHE A 426 27.55 -16.81 7.07
N PRO A 427 28.30 -17.92 6.88
CA PRO A 427 28.74 -18.76 8.01
C PRO A 427 29.69 -18.04 8.98
N VAL A 428 30.42 -17.02 8.54
CA VAL A 428 31.35 -16.24 9.37
C VAL A 428 30.79 -14.88 9.79
N TRP A 429 29.56 -14.55 9.40
CA TRP A 429 28.95 -13.27 9.76
C TRP A 429 28.73 -13.13 11.28
N ASP A 430 28.94 -11.91 11.76
CA ASP A 430 28.33 -11.43 13.00
C ASP A 430 26.88 -11.05 12.67
N TRP A 431 25.94 -11.95 12.95
CA TRP A 431 24.52 -11.80 12.62
C TRP A 431 23.80 -10.71 13.45
N ALA A 432 24.44 -10.13 14.47
CA ALA A 432 23.96 -8.91 15.13
C ALA A 432 24.40 -7.63 14.41
N LYS A 433 25.21 -7.75 13.33
CA LYS A 433 25.74 -6.65 12.52
C LYS A 433 25.48 -6.86 11.03
N ILE A 434 24.27 -7.25 10.68
CA ILE A 434 23.85 -7.32 9.28
C ILE A 434 23.93 -5.89 8.69
N PRO A 435 24.47 -5.71 7.47
CA PRO A 435 24.55 -4.39 6.82
C PRO A 435 23.20 -3.64 6.88
N GLY A 436 23.22 -2.35 7.24
CA GLY A 436 22.04 -1.49 7.33
C GLY A 436 21.24 -1.57 8.64
N VAL A 437 21.34 -2.68 9.37
CA VAL A 437 20.49 -2.97 10.53
C VAL A 437 20.88 -2.16 11.77
N THR A 438 19.86 -1.72 12.53
CA THR A 438 20.02 -1.19 13.89
C THR A 438 19.63 -2.27 14.90
N ALA A 439 20.59 -2.81 15.67
CA ALA A 439 20.36 -3.93 16.58
C ALA A 439 21.30 -3.91 17.80
N PRO A 440 20.92 -4.57 18.91
CA PRO A 440 21.82 -4.80 20.03
C PRO A 440 22.98 -5.74 19.66
N SER A 441 24.16 -5.50 20.24
CA SER A 441 25.30 -6.41 20.17
C SER A 441 25.00 -7.71 20.94
N LEU A 442 24.42 -8.71 20.27
CA LEU A 442 24.11 -10.01 20.86
C LEU A 442 25.19 -11.06 20.55
N ILE A 443 25.45 -11.93 21.52
CA ILE A 443 26.29 -13.13 21.33
C ILE A 443 25.41 -14.28 20.80
N THR A 444 24.25 -14.49 21.44
CA THR A 444 23.26 -15.48 21.01
C THR A 444 22.18 -14.77 20.21
N ILE A 445 22.06 -15.13 18.93
CA ILE A 445 21.08 -14.55 18.02
C ILE A 445 19.76 -15.28 18.18
N PRO A 446 18.61 -14.57 18.25
CA PRO A 446 17.31 -15.23 18.21
C PRO A 446 17.18 -16.11 16.96
N LYS A 447 16.71 -17.34 17.14
CA LYS A 447 16.35 -18.19 15.99
C LYS A 447 15.08 -17.58 15.37
N PRO A 448 15.03 -17.34 14.05
CA PRO A 448 13.80 -16.88 13.39
C PRO A 448 12.63 -17.84 13.64
N ALA A 449 11.38 -17.44 13.42
CA ALA A 449 10.26 -18.37 13.47
C ALA A 449 10.28 -19.36 12.29
N GLN A 450 9.75 -20.58 12.50
CA GLN A 450 9.60 -21.55 11.41
C GLN A 450 8.58 -21.01 10.41
N TRP A 451 8.97 -20.98 9.13
CA TRP A 451 8.16 -20.50 8.00
C TRP A 451 7.75 -19.02 8.07
N GLY A 452 8.49 -18.23 8.86
CA GLY A 452 8.34 -16.79 8.93
C GLY A 452 7.43 -16.31 10.06
N GLN A 453 7.49 -15.00 10.33
CA GLN A 453 6.65 -14.31 11.29
C GLN A 453 6.38 -12.91 10.75
N VAL A 454 5.16 -12.40 10.90
CA VAL A 454 4.83 -11.02 10.50
C VAL A 454 5.73 -10.01 11.23
N GLY A 455 6.10 -8.94 10.53
CA GLY A 455 6.81 -7.82 11.13
C GLY A 455 5.93 -7.06 12.13
N THR A 456 6.56 -6.22 12.94
CA THR A 456 5.89 -5.43 13.98
C THR A 456 5.67 -3.97 13.58
N SER A 457 6.28 -3.52 12.48
CA SER A 457 6.20 -2.12 12.06
C SER A 457 4.82 -1.77 11.52
N THR A 458 4.30 -0.63 11.98
CA THR A 458 3.06 -0.01 11.49
C THR A 458 3.30 1.04 10.42
N PHE A 459 4.57 1.35 10.11
CA PHE A 459 4.99 2.36 9.15
C PHE A 459 6.28 1.90 8.46
N ALA A 460 6.12 1.13 7.38
CA ALA A 460 7.22 0.63 6.57
C ALA A 460 6.78 0.66 5.10
N GLY A 461 7.63 1.21 4.24
CA GLY A 461 7.31 1.40 2.84
C GLY A 461 8.23 2.40 2.18
N GLY A 462 7.80 2.95 1.06
CA GLY A 462 8.61 3.88 0.28
C GLY A 462 7.83 4.59 -0.79
N VAL A 463 8.41 5.67 -1.30
CA VAL A 463 7.92 6.44 -2.44
C VAL A 463 8.96 6.36 -3.55
N SER A 464 8.52 6.19 -4.79
CA SER A 464 9.41 6.04 -5.94
C SER A 464 8.82 6.69 -7.17
N ASP A 465 9.65 7.39 -7.94
CA ASP A 465 9.29 7.94 -9.25
C ASP A 465 9.76 7.06 -10.44
N GLY A 466 10.29 5.87 -10.14
CA GLY A 466 10.90 4.96 -11.11
C GLY A 466 12.43 5.11 -11.29
N LYS A 467 13.04 6.22 -10.84
CA LYS A 467 14.49 6.48 -10.92
C LYS A 467 15.12 6.83 -9.57
N TYR A 468 14.43 7.64 -8.78
CA TYR A 468 14.77 8.11 -7.44
C TYR A 468 13.73 7.62 -6.45
N GLY A 469 14.10 7.53 -5.18
CA GLY A 469 13.23 6.94 -4.17
C GLY A 469 13.54 7.37 -2.75
N VAL A 470 12.58 7.10 -1.87
CA VAL A 470 12.78 7.07 -0.43
C VAL A 470 12.20 5.76 0.10
N SER A 471 12.93 5.09 0.99
CA SER A 471 12.39 3.99 1.80
C SER A 471 12.46 4.35 3.26
N THR A 472 11.50 3.88 4.03
CA THR A 472 11.40 4.19 5.45
C THR A 472 10.89 3.01 6.25
N TYR A 473 11.39 2.91 7.47
CA TYR A 473 11.11 1.83 8.39
C TYR A 473 11.05 2.36 9.82
N TRP A 474 9.87 2.29 10.43
CA TRP A 474 9.72 2.43 11.87
C TRP A 474 10.03 1.09 12.52
N LEU A 475 11.30 0.86 12.86
CA LEU A 475 11.72 -0.28 13.66
C LEU A 475 11.05 -0.20 15.03
N ASN A 476 10.39 -1.29 15.42
CA ASN A 476 9.80 -1.48 16.74
C ASN A 476 9.86 -2.96 17.10
N ASP A 477 11.00 -3.44 17.62
CA ASP A 477 11.16 -4.84 17.97
C ASP A 477 11.19 -5.04 19.49
N ASN A 478 10.13 -5.62 20.02
CA ASN A 478 10.00 -6.02 21.43
C ASN A 478 9.97 -7.55 21.59
N ASN A 479 10.17 -8.31 20.51
CA ASN A 479 10.26 -9.76 20.59
C ASN A 479 11.62 -10.15 21.17
N TYR A 480 11.71 -11.32 21.81
CA TYR A 480 12.97 -11.87 22.35
C TYR A 480 13.76 -10.90 23.26
N ASN A 481 13.07 -9.97 23.92
CA ASN A 481 13.66 -8.88 24.71
C ASN A 481 14.63 -7.97 23.93
N ILE A 482 14.45 -7.81 22.60
CA ILE A 482 15.24 -6.87 21.80
C ILE A 482 14.96 -5.41 22.17
N ASN A 483 13.71 -5.11 22.52
CA ASN A 483 13.19 -3.83 23.02
C ASN A 483 13.88 -2.60 22.41
N THR A 484 13.96 -2.55 21.08
CA THR A 484 14.68 -1.51 20.33
C THR A 484 13.76 -0.88 19.30
N THR A 485 13.76 0.46 19.25
CA THR A 485 12.99 1.24 18.30
C THR A 485 13.89 2.22 17.55
N ALA A 486 13.55 2.53 16.29
CA ALA A 486 14.25 3.53 15.49
C ALA A 486 13.39 4.00 14.31
N LYS A 487 13.64 5.23 13.84
CA LYS A 487 13.14 5.78 12.57
C LYS A 487 14.25 5.74 11.55
N LYS A 488 14.19 4.80 10.61
CA LYS A 488 15.23 4.57 9.61
C LYS A 488 14.72 4.95 8.24
N SER A 489 15.47 5.73 7.49
CA SER A 489 15.13 6.04 6.09
C SER A 489 16.37 6.07 5.19
N TRP A 490 16.17 5.72 3.93
CA TRP A 490 17.17 5.68 2.86
C TRP A 490 16.68 6.53 1.70
N PHE A 491 17.48 7.50 1.28
CA PHE A 491 17.19 8.43 0.20
C PHE A 491 18.11 8.13 -0.97
N PHE A 492 17.54 7.74 -2.10
CA PHE A 492 18.28 7.18 -3.23
C PHE A 492 18.41 8.22 -4.36
N PHE A 493 19.64 8.63 -4.65
CA PHE A 493 19.97 9.59 -5.72
C PHE A 493 20.68 8.89 -6.89
N ASP A 494 21.64 9.54 -7.54
CA ASP A 494 22.39 8.93 -8.63
C ASP A 494 23.66 8.25 -8.13
N ASP A 495 24.60 9.00 -7.57
CA ASP A 495 25.90 8.48 -7.16
C ASP A 495 25.92 8.01 -5.70
N GLU A 496 24.87 8.32 -4.94
CA GLU A 496 24.85 8.14 -3.51
C GLU A 496 23.49 7.75 -2.93
N VAL A 497 23.56 7.14 -1.76
CA VAL A 497 22.41 6.83 -0.90
C VAL A 497 22.63 7.48 0.46
N VAL A 498 21.72 8.38 0.86
CA VAL A 498 21.76 9.01 2.18
C VAL A 498 20.94 8.17 3.16
N CYS A 499 21.57 7.74 4.24
CA CYS A 499 20.98 6.86 5.25
C CYS A 499 20.80 7.63 6.56
N LEU A 500 19.55 7.78 7.00
CA LEU A 500 19.20 8.50 8.23
C LEU A 500 18.60 7.58 9.28
N GLY A 501 18.93 7.85 10.54
CA GLY A 501 18.37 7.20 11.71
C GLY A 501 18.06 8.23 12.79
N ALA A 502 16.87 8.18 13.38
CA ALA A 502 16.46 9.03 14.49
C ALA A 502 15.63 8.26 15.53
N ALA A 503 15.44 8.87 16.70
CA ALA A 503 14.68 8.30 17.81
C ALA A 503 15.09 6.86 18.14
N ILE A 504 16.40 6.59 18.11
CA ILE A 504 16.93 5.28 18.46
C ILE A 504 16.83 5.14 19.97
N ALA A 505 15.97 4.24 20.41
CA ALA A 505 15.75 3.99 21.82
C ALA A 505 15.78 2.49 22.12
N SER A 506 16.37 2.11 23.26
CA SER A 506 16.37 0.73 23.72
C SER A 506 16.41 0.61 25.24
N THR A 507 15.84 -0.46 25.77
CA THR A 507 15.90 -0.79 27.21
C THR A 507 16.87 -1.93 27.53
N VAL A 508 17.50 -2.55 26.52
CA VAL A 508 18.40 -3.68 26.72
C VAL A 508 19.75 -3.27 27.30
N ALA A 509 20.44 -4.20 27.96
CA ALA A 509 21.73 -3.93 28.58
C ALA A 509 22.90 -3.89 27.58
N GLN A 510 22.70 -4.46 26.39
CA GLN A 510 23.69 -4.49 25.32
C GLN A 510 23.82 -3.12 24.65
N THR A 511 25.00 -2.84 24.10
CA THR A 511 25.20 -1.68 23.22
C THR A 511 24.35 -1.80 21.96
N ILE A 512 23.71 -0.71 21.55
CA ILE A 512 22.97 -0.60 20.30
C ILE A 512 23.90 -0.10 19.20
N ASN A 513 23.80 -0.71 18.03
CA ASN A 513 24.62 -0.36 16.89
C ASN A 513 23.76 -0.09 15.67
N THR A 514 24.30 0.63 14.69
CA THR A 514 23.78 0.62 13.31
C THR A 514 24.92 0.25 12.39
N THR A 515 24.81 -0.89 11.71
CA THR A 515 25.87 -1.38 10.83
C THR A 515 25.75 -0.69 9.48
N LEU A 516 26.87 -0.16 8.96
CA LEU A 516 26.93 0.40 7.62
C LEU A 516 27.19 -0.70 6.60
N ASN A 517 28.17 -1.59 6.87
CA ASN A 517 28.44 -2.76 6.04
C ASN A 517 29.16 -3.88 6.82
N GLN A 518 29.03 -5.11 6.32
CA GLN A 518 29.76 -6.32 6.72
C GLN A 518 29.97 -7.20 5.48
N SER A 519 31.03 -6.95 4.72
CA SER A 519 31.34 -7.58 3.44
C SER A 519 32.70 -8.29 3.47
N LEU A 520 33.02 -9.04 2.41
CA LEU A 520 34.35 -9.63 2.27
C LEU A 520 35.40 -8.51 2.22
N LEU A 521 36.50 -8.69 2.94
CA LEU A 521 37.63 -7.76 2.88
C LEU A 521 38.35 -7.93 1.54
N GLN A 522 38.14 -7.00 0.62
CA GLN A 522 38.88 -6.90 -0.63
C GLN A 522 39.66 -5.58 -0.68
N GLY A 523 40.99 -5.66 -0.88
CA GLY A 523 41.86 -4.49 -0.90
C GLY A 523 42.03 -3.80 0.46
N SER A 524 42.62 -2.61 0.43
CA SER A 524 42.86 -1.79 1.63
C SER A 524 41.58 -1.13 2.14
N VAL A 525 41.54 -0.89 3.46
CA VAL A 525 40.57 0.00 4.09
C VAL A 525 41.28 1.32 4.37
N ILE A 526 40.71 2.43 3.90
CA ILE A 526 41.29 3.77 4.05
C ILE A 526 40.31 4.62 4.84
N ALA A 527 40.77 5.24 5.93
CA ALA A 527 39.99 6.22 6.68
C ALA A 527 40.61 7.61 6.53
N ASN A 528 39.77 8.62 6.34
CA ASN A 528 40.16 10.02 6.39
C ASN A 528 39.60 10.65 7.67
N THR A 529 40.45 11.29 8.46
CA THR A 529 40.04 12.08 9.62
C THR A 529 40.67 13.46 9.51
N ASN A 530 39.83 14.50 9.37
CA ASN A 530 40.27 15.89 9.28
C ASN A 530 41.36 16.12 8.20
N GLY A 531 41.20 15.50 7.03
CA GLY A 531 42.14 15.63 5.90
C GLY A 531 43.33 14.66 5.95
N THR A 532 43.55 13.95 7.05
CA THR A 532 44.60 12.92 7.15
C THR A 532 44.07 11.57 6.70
N GLU A 533 44.63 11.01 5.64
CA GLU A 533 44.34 9.65 5.19
C GLU A 533 45.20 8.61 5.91
N THR A 534 44.61 7.48 6.29
CA THR A 534 45.30 6.35 6.92
C THR A 534 44.81 5.06 6.30
N ILE A 535 45.75 4.25 5.79
CA ILE A 535 45.48 2.86 5.41
C ILE A 535 45.48 2.04 6.70
N LEU A 536 44.36 1.39 7.01
CA LEU A 536 44.19 0.66 8.26
C LEU A 536 44.94 -0.67 8.22
N SER A 537 45.75 -0.94 9.26
CA SER A 537 46.30 -2.28 9.49
C SER A 537 45.19 -3.28 9.81
N LYS A 538 45.42 -4.58 9.62
CA LYS A 538 44.47 -5.64 10.03
C LYS A 538 44.19 -5.55 11.53
N GLY A 539 42.91 -5.49 11.93
CA GLY A 539 42.51 -5.45 13.34
C GLY A 539 41.21 -4.71 13.59
N SER A 540 41.08 -4.17 14.81
CA SER A 540 39.93 -3.38 15.27
C SER A 540 40.34 -1.93 15.47
N HIS A 541 39.50 -1.00 15.00
CA HIS A 541 39.77 0.43 14.98
C HIS A 541 38.53 1.20 15.45
N ASN A 542 38.74 2.33 16.12
CA ASN A 542 37.67 3.24 16.53
C ASN A 542 37.99 4.65 16.08
N TYR A 543 37.02 5.31 15.46
CA TYR A 543 37.11 6.68 14.98
C TYR A 543 35.98 7.51 15.56
N VAL A 544 36.30 8.75 15.93
CA VAL A 544 35.32 9.76 16.32
C VAL A 544 35.29 10.78 15.20
N ASN A 545 34.12 10.94 14.57
CA ASN A 545 33.88 11.87 13.47
C ASN A 545 34.87 11.72 12.29
N PRO A 546 35.10 10.49 11.74
CA PRO A 546 35.87 10.38 10.51
C PRO A 546 35.16 11.14 9.38
N SER A 547 35.92 11.78 8.49
CA SER A 547 35.36 12.48 7.32
C SER A 547 34.73 11.48 6.35
N TRP A 548 35.51 10.44 6.02
CA TRP A 548 35.07 9.34 5.17
C TRP A 548 35.88 8.07 5.42
N VAL A 549 35.30 6.91 5.07
CA VAL A 549 35.97 5.61 4.99
C VAL A 549 35.77 5.06 3.58
N LEU A 550 36.79 4.43 3.01
CA LEU A 550 36.76 3.80 1.70
C LEU A 550 37.18 2.33 1.80
N HIS A 551 36.35 1.44 1.26
CA HIS A 551 36.65 0.02 1.14
C HIS A 551 35.98 -0.58 -0.11
N ASN A 552 36.71 -1.40 -0.87
CA ASN A 552 36.22 -2.17 -2.01
C ASN A 552 35.31 -1.39 -2.99
N GLY A 553 35.73 -0.19 -3.39
CA GLY A 553 34.94 0.62 -4.32
C GLY A 553 33.79 1.41 -3.67
N ILE A 554 33.58 1.32 -2.35
CA ILE A 554 32.47 1.95 -1.63
C ILE A 554 33.00 2.97 -0.63
N GLY A 555 32.65 4.24 -0.85
CA GLY A 555 32.87 5.33 0.08
C GLY A 555 31.73 5.46 1.10
N TYR A 556 32.06 5.84 2.32
CA TYR A 556 31.12 6.14 3.39
C TYR A 556 31.49 7.50 3.99
N ILE A 557 30.58 8.46 3.93
CA ILE A 557 30.77 9.83 4.45
C ILE A 557 29.88 10.04 5.67
N PHE A 558 30.34 10.83 6.64
CA PHE A 558 29.66 11.05 7.92
C PHE A 558 29.34 12.53 8.14
N PRO A 559 28.27 13.09 7.52
CA PRO A 559 28.01 14.53 7.52
C PRO A 559 27.84 15.17 8.90
N GLN A 560 27.34 14.40 9.88
CA GLN A 560 27.17 14.84 11.27
C GLN A 560 28.14 14.15 12.24
N GLY A 561 29.17 13.47 11.72
CA GLY A 561 30.11 12.69 12.52
C GLY A 561 29.47 11.46 13.19
N GLY A 562 30.08 11.00 14.27
CA GLY A 562 29.65 9.86 15.09
C GLY A 562 30.80 8.96 15.53
N ASN A 563 30.48 8.00 16.40
CA ASN A 563 31.42 6.99 16.88
C ASN A 563 31.40 5.77 15.96
N ILE A 564 32.44 5.61 15.15
CA ILE A 564 32.54 4.57 14.13
C ILE A 564 33.54 3.51 14.59
N SER A 565 33.08 2.26 14.66
CA SER A 565 33.94 1.11 14.88
C SER A 565 34.14 0.37 13.56
N ILE A 566 35.38 -0.04 13.29
CA ILE A 566 35.78 -0.73 12.05
C ILE A 566 36.59 -1.97 12.42
N THR A 567 36.30 -3.10 11.78
CA THR A 567 37.17 -4.28 11.82
C THR A 567 37.47 -4.74 10.39
N ASN A 568 38.73 -5.05 10.11
CA ASN A 568 39.23 -5.58 8.84
C ASN A 568 40.08 -6.82 9.11
N GLN A 569 39.45 -7.89 9.61
CA GLN A 569 40.14 -9.03 10.21
C GLN A 569 39.49 -10.38 9.83
N ASP A 570 40.13 -11.48 10.23
CA ASP A 570 39.56 -12.81 10.06
C ASP A 570 38.32 -13.01 10.94
N GLN A 571 37.27 -13.58 10.37
CA GLN A 571 36.12 -14.13 11.08
C GLN A 571 35.97 -15.61 10.72
N THR A 572 35.53 -16.41 11.70
CA THR A 572 35.39 -17.87 11.56
C THR A 572 33.98 -18.32 11.89
N GLY A 573 33.60 -19.48 11.35
CA GLY A 573 32.31 -20.10 11.60
C GLY A 573 32.11 -21.35 10.74
N THR A 574 30.93 -21.94 10.85
CA THR A 574 30.58 -23.18 10.11
C THR A 574 29.24 -23.00 9.41
N TRP A 575 29.08 -23.64 8.26
CA TRP A 575 27.78 -23.71 7.59
C TRP A 575 26.75 -24.39 8.47
N LYS A 576 27.14 -25.43 9.22
CA LYS A 576 26.28 -26.11 10.21
C LYS A 576 25.65 -25.16 11.21
N SER A 577 26.38 -24.11 11.64
CA SER A 577 25.88 -23.15 12.64
C SER A 577 24.73 -22.26 12.15
N ILE A 578 24.52 -22.18 10.84
CA ILE A 578 23.41 -21.43 10.22
C ILE A 578 22.45 -22.33 9.43
N ASN A 579 22.84 -23.57 9.16
CA ASN A 579 22.12 -24.57 8.38
C ASN A 579 22.51 -25.97 8.87
N ALA A 580 21.71 -26.56 9.77
CA ALA A 580 22.13 -27.75 10.54
C ALA A 580 22.51 -28.99 9.70
N PRO A 581 21.90 -29.24 8.52
CA PRO A 581 22.32 -30.30 7.61
C PRO A 581 23.70 -30.11 6.94
N SER A 582 24.32 -28.93 7.06
CA SER A 582 25.57 -28.61 6.36
C SER A 582 26.83 -29.04 7.13
N SER A 583 27.99 -28.92 6.47
CA SER A 583 29.32 -29.23 7.04
C SER A 583 29.62 -28.44 8.31
N ASP A 584 30.22 -29.10 9.29
CA ASP A 584 30.79 -28.51 10.51
C ASP A 584 32.25 -28.07 10.35
N GLU A 585 32.82 -28.19 9.16
CA GLU A 585 34.12 -27.63 8.82
C GLU A 585 34.16 -26.13 9.18
N VAL A 586 35.16 -25.76 9.99
CA VAL A 586 35.43 -24.37 10.33
C VAL A 586 36.04 -23.71 9.11
N ILE A 587 35.38 -22.66 8.62
CA ILE A 587 35.90 -21.81 7.57
C ILE A 587 36.29 -20.45 8.13
N THR A 588 37.29 -19.84 7.50
CA THR A 588 37.80 -18.51 7.83
C THR A 588 37.69 -17.62 6.60
N LYS A 589 37.22 -16.39 6.77
CA LYS A 589 37.23 -15.36 5.74
C LYS A 589 37.74 -14.05 6.34
N GLU A 590 38.43 -13.26 5.53
CA GLU A 590 38.73 -11.87 5.87
C GLU A 590 37.48 -11.02 5.64
N VAL A 591 37.06 -10.27 6.66
CA VAL A 591 35.79 -9.51 6.68
C VAL A 591 36.06 -8.04 7.02
N PHE A 592 35.50 -7.15 6.19
CA PHE A 592 35.34 -5.74 6.52
C PHE A 592 33.99 -5.54 7.21
N LYS A 593 33.98 -4.89 8.37
CA LYS A 593 32.75 -4.60 9.13
C LYS A 593 32.84 -3.23 9.76
N MET A 594 31.80 -2.42 9.60
CA MET A 594 31.77 -1.05 10.09
C MET A 594 30.39 -0.68 10.64
N TRP A 595 30.35 -0.04 11.82
CA TRP A 595 29.10 0.35 12.47
C TRP A 595 29.21 1.61 13.33
N PHE A 596 28.08 2.32 13.48
CA PHE A 596 27.87 3.30 14.54
C PHE A 596 27.65 2.61 15.87
N ASN A 597 28.27 3.14 16.93
CA ASN A 597 28.00 2.76 18.31
C ASN A 597 27.12 3.82 19.00
N HIS A 598 25.89 3.43 19.38
CA HIS A 598 24.90 4.30 20.04
C HIS A 598 24.93 4.20 21.57
N GLY A 599 25.85 3.42 22.14
CA GLY A 599 25.96 3.16 23.56
C GLY A 599 24.89 2.19 24.09
N VAL A 600 24.81 2.09 25.41
CA VAL A 600 23.86 1.23 26.14
C VAL A 600 22.62 2.04 26.48
N LYS A 601 21.43 1.46 26.25
CA LYS A 601 20.12 2.09 26.52
C LYS A 601 19.99 3.52 25.99
N PRO A 602 20.24 3.77 24.69
CA PRO A 602 19.97 5.09 24.12
C PRO A 602 18.49 5.44 24.32
N THR A 603 18.18 6.72 24.49
CA THR A 603 16.80 7.23 24.65
C THR A 603 16.34 8.09 23.48
N ASN A 604 17.29 8.63 22.71
CA ASN A 604 17.03 9.41 21.49
C ASN A 604 18.29 9.46 20.59
N GLY A 605 18.91 8.30 20.35
CA GLY A 605 20.07 8.19 19.47
C GLY A 605 19.72 8.51 18.01
N SER A 606 20.73 8.86 17.22
CA SER A 606 20.58 9.15 15.79
C SER A 606 21.85 8.78 15.02
N TYR A 607 21.74 8.61 13.71
CA TYR A 607 22.88 8.53 12.79
C TYR A 607 22.55 9.25 11.48
N SER A 608 23.60 9.69 10.78
CA SER A 608 23.54 10.03 9.37
C SER A 608 24.83 9.60 8.67
N TYR A 609 24.70 8.92 7.54
CA TYR A 609 25.82 8.58 6.68
C TYR A 609 25.40 8.57 5.22
N ILE A 610 26.36 8.78 4.32
CA ILE A 610 26.14 8.75 2.87
C ILE A 610 27.01 7.63 2.32
N VAL A 611 26.39 6.67 1.63
CA VAL A 611 27.10 5.64 0.87
C VAL A 611 27.33 6.17 -0.53
N VAL A 612 28.57 6.13 -0.99
CA VAL A 612 28.99 6.59 -2.32
C VAL A 612 29.71 5.44 -3.04
N PRO A 613 28.97 4.58 -3.75
CA PRO A 613 29.57 3.47 -4.49
C PRO A 613 30.42 3.95 -5.68
N ASN A 614 31.18 3.02 -6.25
CA ASN A 614 32.02 3.23 -7.42
C ASN A 614 33.11 4.33 -7.22
N LYS A 615 33.74 4.35 -6.04
CA LYS A 615 34.94 5.14 -5.72
C LYS A 615 36.05 4.17 -5.38
N THR A 616 37.07 4.07 -6.23
CA THR A 616 38.14 3.06 -6.09
C THR A 616 39.40 3.60 -5.44
N THR A 617 39.56 4.92 -5.39
CA THR A 617 40.76 5.58 -4.84
C THR A 617 40.42 6.72 -3.88
N SER A 618 41.34 7.06 -2.99
CA SER A 618 41.20 8.26 -2.13
C SER A 618 41.05 9.55 -2.95
N ALA A 619 41.73 9.65 -4.10
CA ALA A 619 41.63 10.83 -4.97
C ALA A 619 40.20 11.03 -5.49
N GLU A 620 39.52 9.94 -5.88
CA GLU A 620 38.10 9.99 -6.27
C GLU A 620 37.20 10.37 -5.09
N MET A 621 37.49 9.85 -3.87
CA MET A 621 36.76 10.24 -2.65
C MET A 621 36.94 11.71 -2.29
N ASN A 622 38.17 12.24 -2.38
CA ASN A 622 38.45 13.64 -2.08
C ASN A 622 37.88 14.60 -3.13
N THR A 623 37.67 14.13 -4.36
CA THR A 623 37.06 14.91 -5.44
C THR A 623 35.52 14.87 -5.37
N TYR A 624 34.94 13.80 -4.80
CA TYR A 624 33.51 13.72 -4.60
C TYR A 624 33.05 14.82 -3.63
N SER A 625 32.08 15.61 -4.06
CA SER A 625 31.51 16.69 -3.26
C SER A 625 30.09 16.33 -2.85
N SER A 626 29.85 16.24 -1.55
CA SER A 626 28.51 16.14 -0.98
C SER A 626 27.82 17.51 -0.85
N ALA A 627 28.38 18.59 -1.44
CA ALA A 627 27.87 19.95 -1.26
C ALA A 627 26.44 20.14 -1.79
N ASP A 628 25.99 19.31 -2.73
CA ASP A 628 24.63 19.32 -3.24
C ASP A 628 23.61 18.63 -2.33
N ILE A 629 24.07 17.89 -1.31
CA ILE A 629 23.23 17.12 -0.41
C ILE A 629 23.06 17.88 0.91
N GLU A 630 21.80 18.16 1.25
CA GLU A 630 21.45 18.83 2.50
C GLU A 630 20.53 17.93 3.33
N ILE A 631 20.99 17.51 4.50
CA ILE A 631 20.15 16.84 5.50
C ILE A 631 19.41 17.92 6.28
N LEU A 632 18.14 18.12 5.97
CA LEU A 632 17.33 19.24 6.47
C LEU A 632 16.56 18.89 7.74
N ALA A 633 16.25 17.61 7.95
CA ALA A 633 15.65 17.10 9.17
C ALA A 633 16.03 15.65 9.42
N ASN A 634 16.26 15.28 10.68
CA ASN A 634 16.45 13.90 11.11
C ASN A 634 15.89 13.71 12.53
N THR A 635 14.56 13.67 12.66
CA THR A 635 13.85 13.63 13.95
C THR A 635 12.86 12.46 14.03
N ASP A 636 12.17 12.33 15.17
CA ASP A 636 11.10 11.34 15.37
C ASP A 636 9.89 11.56 14.45
N SER A 637 9.74 12.79 13.95
CA SER A 637 8.57 13.28 13.23
C SER A 637 8.83 13.42 11.73
N ILE A 638 10.02 13.90 11.36
CA ILE A 638 10.39 14.21 9.97
C ILE A 638 11.83 13.78 9.70
N GLN A 639 12.04 13.08 8.58
CA GLN A 639 13.35 12.93 7.95
C GLN A 639 13.30 13.56 6.56
N ALA A 640 14.23 14.46 6.25
CA ALA A 640 14.21 15.21 4.99
C ALA A 640 15.62 15.44 4.44
N VAL A 641 15.78 15.19 3.14
CA VAL A 641 17.02 15.38 2.39
C VAL A 641 16.72 16.14 1.11
N ARG A 642 17.52 17.16 0.80
CA ARG A 642 17.49 17.87 -0.49
C ARG A 642 18.74 17.57 -1.28
N HIS A 643 18.56 17.27 -2.56
CA HIS A 643 19.64 17.28 -3.54
C HIS A 643 19.48 18.51 -4.43
N LYS A 644 20.39 19.48 -4.30
CA LYS A 644 20.35 20.77 -5.02
C LYS A 644 20.55 20.61 -6.52
N GLY A 645 21.58 19.87 -6.94
CA GLY A 645 21.87 19.62 -8.36
C GLY A 645 20.71 18.97 -9.13
N LEU A 646 20.01 18.02 -8.51
CA LEU A 646 18.83 17.36 -9.09
C LEU A 646 17.52 18.13 -8.89
N ASN A 647 17.52 19.19 -8.09
CA ASN A 647 16.34 19.90 -7.59
C ASN A 647 15.24 18.97 -7.04
N ILE A 648 15.66 18.05 -6.15
CA ILE A 648 14.79 17.08 -5.49
C ILE A 648 14.78 17.36 -3.98
N LEU A 649 13.60 17.45 -3.40
CA LEU A 649 13.38 17.46 -1.96
C LEU A 649 12.57 16.23 -1.56
N SER A 650 13.20 15.33 -0.81
CA SER A 650 12.60 14.08 -0.36
C SER A 650 12.30 14.14 1.13
N LEU A 651 11.09 13.73 1.54
CA LEU A 651 10.64 13.81 2.93
C LEU A 651 9.95 12.52 3.38
N VAL A 652 10.06 12.22 4.66
CA VAL A 652 9.22 11.25 5.37
C VAL A 652 8.59 11.96 6.56
N PHE A 653 7.27 11.97 6.60
CA PHE A 653 6.47 12.37 7.76
C PHE A 653 6.01 11.11 8.48
N TYR A 654 6.37 10.94 9.75
CA TYR A 654 5.92 9.81 10.57
C TYR A 654 4.57 10.04 11.25
N LYS A 655 4.18 11.30 11.37
CA LYS A 655 2.93 11.81 11.95
C LYS A 655 2.61 13.16 11.34
N ALA A 656 1.45 13.72 11.66
CA ALA A 656 1.13 15.09 11.28
C ALA A 656 2.25 16.05 11.72
N ALA A 657 2.87 16.75 10.78
CA ALA A 657 3.95 17.68 11.10
C ALA A 657 4.15 18.70 9.97
N THR A 658 4.89 19.78 10.26
CA THR A 658 5.26 20.80 9.28
C THR A 658 6.77 20.83 9.10
N PHE A 659 7.21 20.65 7.87
CA PHE A 659 8.56 20.93 7.42
C PHE A 659 8.67 22.40 6.97
N ARG A 660 9.75 23.08 7.35
CA ARG A 660 10.07 24.45 6.92
C ARG A 660 11.55 24.54 6.56
N ASN A 661 11.86 25.12 5.41
CA ASN A 661 13.21 25.49 5.02
C ASN A 661 13.17 26.74 4.13
N GLY A 662 13.52 27.90 4.69
CA GLY A 662 13.33 29.20 4.01
C GLY A 662 11.87 29.43 3.61
N ASP A 663 11.65 29.78 2.34
CA ASP A 663 10.33 30.02 1.76
C ASP A 663 9.55 28.75 1.37
N VAL A 664 10.16 27.58 1.58
CA VAL A 664 9.50 26.28 1.38
C VAL A 664 8.87 25.82 2.69
N THR A 665 7.55 25.63 2.68
CA THR A 665 6.81 25.00 3.78
C THR A 665 6.02 23.82 3.23
N VAL A 666 6.07 22.68 3.91
CA VAL A 666 5.27 21.49 3.59
C VAL A 666 4.70 20.95 4.89
N TYR A 667 3.39 21.05 5.07
CA TYR A 667 2.65 20.38 6.13
C TYR A 667 1.97 19.14 5.55
N ALA A 668 2.04 18.04 6.29
CA ALA A 668 1.21 16.86 6.06
C ALA A 668 0.33 16.65 7.30
N ASP A 669 -0.96 16.40 7.08
CA ASP A 669 -1.92 16.15 8.17
C ASP A 669 -1.77 14.77 8.82
N ARG A 670 -0.95 13.89 8.23
CA ARG A 670 -0.65 12.54 8.71
C ARG A 670 0.66 12.03 8.12
N GLY A 671 1.08 10.83 8.54
CA GLY A 671 2.30 10.22 8.05
C GLY A 671 2.22 9.84 6.56
N CYS A 672 3.28 10.13 5.81
CA CYS A 672 3.44 9.85 4.38
C CYS A 672 4.92 9.94 3.98
N ALA A 673 5.27 9.41 2.81
CA ALA A 673 6.58 9.62 2.19
C ALA A 673 6.42 10.43 0.90
N LEU A 674 7.34 11.37 0.64
CA LEU A 674 7.26 12.35 -0.44
C LEU A 674 8.57 12.46 -1.24
N ILE A 675 8.44 12.65 -2.55
CA ILE A 675 9.48 13.24 -3.41
C ILE A 675 8.86 14.46 -4.08
N LEU A 676 9.48 15.63 -3.88
CA LEU A 676 9.11 16.88 -4.51
C LEU A 676 10.18 17.24 -5.55
N LYS A 677 9.77 17.37 -6.81
CA LYS A 677 10.67 17.82 -7.89
C LYS A 677 10.32 19.21 -8.37
N ASN A 678 11.32 19.89 -8.93
CA ASN A 678 11.18 21.23 -9.49
C ASN A 678 10.72 22.25 -8.44
N VAL A 679 11.16 22.07 -7.19
CA VAL A 679 10.89 23.00 -6.08
C VAL A 679 11.45 24.38 -6.46
N GLY A 680 10.65 25.42 -6.27
CA GLY A 680 10.99 26.78 -6.69
C GLY A 680 10.63 27.12 -8.14
N THR A 681 10.02 26.21 -8.89
CA THR A 681 9.40 26.52 -10.20
C THR A 681 7.87 26.68 -10.05
N PRO A 682 7.18 27.29 -11.05
CA PRO A 682 5.72 27.44 -11.02
C PRO A 682 4.92 26.13 -10.97
N LYS A 683 5.58 24.98 -11.15
CA LYS A 683 4.98 23.66 -11.19
C LYS A 683 5.86 22.65 -10.44
N VAL A 684 5.45 22.27 -9.24
CA VAL A 684 6.13 21.28 -8.40
C VAL A 684 5.47 19.92 -8.61
N GLU A 685 6.26 18.90 -8.96
CA GLU A 685 5.76 17.52 -9.01
C GLU A 685 5.81 16.91 -7.61
N VAL A 686 4.74 16.22 -7.22
CA VAL A 686 4.61 15.58 -5.91
C VAL A 686 4.40 14.09 -6.12
N TYR A 687 5.39 13.29 -5.76
CA TYR A 687 5.23 11.85 -5.63
C TYR A 687 4.96 11.54 -4.15
N ILE A 688 3.91 10.79 -3.87
CA ILE A 688 3.46 10.50 -2.50
C ILE A 688 3.07 9.04 -2.35
N SER A 689 3.39 8.44 -1.20
CA SER A 689 2.84 7.15 -0.77
C SER A 689 2.49 7.16 0.71
N ASP A 690 1.68 6.18 1.13
CA ASP A 690 1.38 5.91 2.55
C ASP A 690 2.08 4.62 3.02
N PRO A 691 3.25 4.71 3.68
CA PRO A 691 3.94 3.56 4.28
C PRO A 691 3.15 2.85 5.39
N SER A 692 2.05 3.42 5.90
CA SER A 692 1.20 2.76 6.89
C SER A 692 0.09 1.90 6.27
N ARG A 693 -0.21 2.12 4.98
CA ARG A 693 -1.27 1.46 4.19
C ARG A 693 -2.68 1.58 4.79
N VAL A 694 -2.95 2.61 5.58
CA VAL A 694 -4.25 2.80 6.24
C VAL A 694 -4.94 4.11 5.86
N GLN A 695 -4.22 5.06 5.27
CA GLN A 695 -4.74 6.37 4.91
C GLN A 695 -5.42 6.31 3.54
N SER A 696 -6.66 6.79 3.47
CA SER A 696 -7.38 6.96 2.19
C SER A 696 -7.19 8.35 1.59
N ASN A 697 -6.90 9.35 2.43
CA ASN A 697 -6.63 10.72 2.03
C ASN A 697 -5.49 11.27 2.87
N VAL A 698 -4.55 11.96 2.24
CA VAL A 698 -3.49 12.74 2.89
C VAL A 698 -3.62 14.18 2.40
N THR A 699 -3.68 15.14 3.32
CA THR A 699 -3.75 16.56 2.97
C THR A 699 -2.37 17.18 3.14
N LEU A 700 -1.85 17.73 2.04
CA LEU A 700 -0.64 18.53 2.04
C LEU A 700 -1.00 20.01 2.01
N ARG A 701 -0.34 20.81 2.86
CA ARG A 701 -0.38 22.27 2.75
C ARG A 701 1.01 22.79 2.45
N THR A 702 1.17 23.44 1.32
CA THR A 702 2.49 23.81 0.81
C THR A 702 2.60 25.28 0.50
N LYS A 703 3.74 25.86 0.82
CA LYS A 703 4.14 27.18 0.33
C LYS A 703 5.46 27.01 -0.42
N PHE A 704 5.52 27.52 -1.65
CA PHE A 704 6.72 27.49 -2.48
C PHE A 704 7.04 28.90 -2.99
N PRO A 705 8.32 29.24 -3.27
CA PRO A 705 8.71 30.62 -3.62
C PRO A 705 7.98 31.22 -4.84
N THR A 706 7.64 30.40 -5.83
CA THR A 706 7.08 30.83 -7.13
C THR A 706 5.61 30.48 -7.32
N ILE A 707 4.95 29.96 -6.27
CA ILE A 707 3.53 29.63 -6.27
C ILE A 707 2.87 30.47 -5.17
N GLY A 708 1.91 31.30 -5.55
CA GLY A 708 1.26 32.25 -4.64
C GLY A 708 0.46 31.58 -3.53
N GLY A 709 0.50 32.17 -2.33
CA GLY A 709 -0.28 31.72 -1.18
C GLY A 709 0.22 30.42 -0.55
N THR A 710 -0.56 29.87 0.37
CA THR A 710 -0.40 28.48 0.82
C THR A 710 -1.38 27.65 0.01
N LYS A 711 -0.93 26.60 -0.64
CA LYS A 711 -1.77 25.66 -1.40
C LYS A 711 -2.20 24.49 -0.52
N GLU A 712 -3.41 23.98 -0.71
CA GLU A 712 -3.90 22.72 -0.14
C GLU A 712 -4.10 21.70 -1.25
N LEU A 713 -3.38 20.59 -1.15
CA LEU A 713 -3.52 19.43 -2.05
C LEU A 713 -4.07 18.26 -1.24
N LYS A 714 -5.21 17.70 -1.68
CA LYS A 714 -5.77 16.47 -1.14
C LYS A 714 -5.33 15.30 -2.02
N CYS A 715 -4.51 14.41 -1.47
CA CYS A 715 -4.03 13.22 -2.14
C CYS A 715 -4.90 12.03 -1.74
N THR A 716 -5.60 11.42 -2.70
CA THR A 716 -6.32 10.15 -2.49
C THR A 716 -5.37 8.98 -2.72
N LEU A 717 -5.27 8.08 -1.74
CA LEU A 717 -4.33 6.95 -1.76
C LEU A 717 -5.07 5.63 -1.49
N PRO A 718 -4.64 4.51 -2.09
CA PRO A 718 -5.17 3.20 -1.76
C PRO A 718 -4.78 2.80 -0.33
N LYS A 719 -5.71 2.15 0.38
CA LYS A 719 -5.50 1.61 1.73
C LYS A 719 -5.81 0.11 1.74
N HIS A 720 -5.20 -0.62 2.66
CA HIS A 720 -5.44 -2.05 2.83
C HIS A 720 -6.95 -2.33 3.03
N PRO A 721 -7.53 -3.36 2.39
CA PRO A 721 -6.88 -4.48 1.68
C PRO A 721 -6.63 -4.26 0.16
N ASP A 722 -6.71 -3.02 -0.34
CA ASP A 722 -6.40 -2.74 -1.75
C ASP A 722 -5.00 -3.22 -2.14
N SER A 723 -4.88 -3.90 -3.28
CA SER A 723 -3.60 -4.44 -3.80
C SER A 723 -2.55 -3.37 -4.12
N TYR A 724 -2.95 -2.11 -4.27
CA TYR A 724 -2.09 -0.94 -4.49
C TYR A 724 -1.83 -0.15 -3.20
N ALA A 725 -2.28 -0.62 -2.04
CA ALA A 725 -2.02 0.07 -0.77
C ALA A 725 -0.51 0.15 -0.46
N GLY A 726 0.01 1.37 -0.34
CA GLY A 726 1.44 1.66 -0.18
C GLY A 726 2.18 1.98 -1.49
N SER A 727 1.52 1.88 -2.65
CA SER A 727 2.09 2.33 -3.93
C SER A 727 2.23 3.86 -4.02
N THR A 728 2.97 4.33 -5.02
CA THR A 728 3.22 5.77 -5.24
C THR A 728 2.20 6.37 -6.20
N PHE A 729 1.74 7.58 -5.87
CA PHE A 729 0.87 8.41 -6.69
C PHE A 729 1.57 9.72 -7.03
N LYS A 730 1.36 10.21 -8.26
CA LYS A 730 1.87 11.50 -8.72
C LYS A 730 0.77 12.55 -8.72
N TYR A 731 1.09 13.72 -8.19
CA TYR A 731 0.29 14.94 -8.21
C TYR A 731 1.15 16.13 -8.67
N ILE A 732 0.50 17.27 -8.88
CA ILE A 732 1.15 18.52 -9.27
C ILE A 732 0.62 19.62 -8.36
N ILE A 733 1.53 20.45 -7.85
CA ILE A 733 1.20 21.71 -7.17
C ILE A 733 1.67 22.87 -8.05
N ASP A 734 0.75 23.78 -8.35
CA ASP A 734 0.99 25.00 -9.11
C ASP A 734 0.04 26.13 -8.69
N GLN A 735 -0.02 27.22 -9.46
CA GLN A 735 -0.85 28.38 -9.14
C GLN A 735 -2.36 28.06 -9.08
N ASP A 736 -2.81 27.05 -9.83
CA ASP A 736 -4.22 26.63 -9.90
C ASP A 736 -4.61 25.69 -8.76
N THR A 737 -3.63 25.17 -8.01
CA THR A 737 -3.90 24.36 -6.83
C THR A 737 -4.70 25.19 -5.81
N PRO A 738 -5.78 24.65 -5.20
CA PRO A 738 -6.60 25.39 -4.26
C PRO A 738 -5.78 26.05 -3.15
N GLU A 739 -6.08 27.30 -2.81
CA GLU A 739 -5.44 27.95 -1.67
C GLU A 739 -5.99 27.43 -0.36
N TYR A 740 -5.09 27.12 0.58
CA TYR A 740 -5.43 26.91 1.96
C TYR A 740 -5.79 28.25 2.60
N VAL A 741 -7.09 28.48 2.81
CA VAL A 741 -7.58 29.59 3.61
C VAL A 741 -7.59 29.13 5.07
N SER A 742 -6.62 29.57 5.86
CA SER A 742 -6.62 29.30 7.30
C SER A 742 -7.83 29.96 7.94
N VAL A 743 -8.72 29.17 8.52
CA VAL A 743 -9.80 29.67 9.37
C VAL A 743 -9.15 30.39 10.57
N LYS A 744 -9.34 31.71 10.67
CA LYS A 744 -8.86 32.50 11.81
C LYS A 744 -9.90 32.46 12.92
N TYR A 745 -9.46 32.10 14.11
CA TYR A 745 -10.27 32.21 15.33
C TYR A 745 -9.75 33.36 16.18
N LYS A 746 -10.66 34.19 16.69
CA LYS A 746 -10.39 35.15 17.76
C LYS A 746 -10.88 34.56 19.07
N SER A 747 -10.07 34.59 20.12
CA SER A 747 -10.47 34.11 21.46
C SER A 747 -11.08 35.24 22.30
N VAL A 748 -12.14 34.92 23.06
CA VAL A 748 -12.69 35.75 24.14
C VAL A 748 -12.71 34.90 25.41
N TYR A 749 -11.82 35.18 26.35
CA TYR A 749 -11.68 34.42 27.58
C TYR A 749 -12.79 34.73 28.59
N ALA A 750 -13.07 33.78 29.47
CA ALA A 750 -14.00 33.98 30.58
C ALA A 750 -13.54 35.14 31.47
N ILE A 751 -14.49 35.97 31.90
CA ILE A 751 -14.24 37.09 32.82
C ILE A 751 -14.47 36.69 34.28
N GLU A 752 -15.31 35.69 34.53
CA GLU A 752 -15.57 35.06 35.83
C GLU A 752 -15.90 33.58 35.59
N ASP A 753 -15.34 32.68 36.38
CA ASP A 753 -15.75 31.28 36.44
C ASP A 753 -15.70 30.71 37.87
N SER A 754 -16.57 29.75 38.15
CA SER A 754 -16.55 29.06 39.45
C SER A 754 -17.30 27.74 39.33
N TRP A 755 -17.15 26.88 40.34
CA TRP A 755 -17.99 25.71 40.49
C TRP A 755 -18.57 25.65 41.91
N VAL A 756 -19.66 24.93 42.05
CA VAL A 756 -20.43 24.84 43.29
C VAL A 756 -20.66 23.39 43.68
N ARG A 757 -20.84 23.14 44.97
CA ARG A 757 -21.04 21.78 45.51
C ARG A 757 -22.17 21.76 46.52
N ASP A 758 -23.04 20.77 46.42
CA ASP A 758 -24.18 20.60 47.33
C ASP A 758 -23.80 20.01 48.70
N GLY A 759 -24.80 19.80 49.55
CA GLY A 759 -24.64 19.23 50.90
C GLY A 759 -23.93 20.17 51.87
N ASP A 760 -23.02 19.64 52.70
CA ASP A 760 -22.29 20.40 53.72
C ASP A 760 -21.42 21.53 53.14
N TYR A 761 -21.11 21.46 51.85
CA TYR A 761 -20.31 22.44 51.12
C TYR A 761 -21.16 23.51 50.42
N ALA A 762 -22.48 23.52 50.66
CA ALA A 762 -23.40 24.36 49.90
C ALA A 762 -23.19 25.87 50.06
N ASN A 763 -22.48 26.29 51.10
CA ASN A 763 -22.09 27.68 51.34
C ASN A 763 -20.59 27.94 51.06
N THR A 764 -19.83 26.97 50.54
CA THR A 764 -18.43 27.14 50.15
C THR A 764 -18.33 27.74 48.75
N ASN A 765 -17.50 28.77 48.61
CA ASN A 765 -17.14 29.36 47.32
C ASN A 765 -15.84 28.73 46.80
N TYR A 766 -15.79 28.43 45.50
CA TYR A 766 -14.62 27.84 44.84
C TYR A 766 -14.06 28.71 43.70
N GLY A 767 -14.36 30.01 43.68
CA GLY A 767 -13.92 30.93 42.62
C GLY A 767 -12.42 31.25 42.58
N THR A 768 -11.60 30.61 43.42
CA THR A 768 -10.14 30.69 43.37
C THR A 768 -9.47 29.36 43.03
N ALA A 769 -10.26 28.32 42.72
CA ALA A 769 -9.75 27.01 42.37
C ALA A 769 -9.23 27.01 40.93
N ASN A 770 -8.06 26.43 40.69
CA ASN A 770 -7.42 26.35 39.35
C ASN A 770 -8.20 25.50 38.32
N THR A 771 -9.32 24.89 38.71
CA THR A 771 -10.14 24.00 37.89
C THR A 771 -11.61 24.10 38.24
N LEU A 772 -12.47 23.94 37.23
CA LEU A 772 -13.92 23.85 37.35
C LEU A 772 -14.34 22.38 37.39
N VAL A 773 -15.02 21.96 38.44
CA VAL A 773 -15.39 20.54 38.63
C VAL A 773 -16.87 20.33 38.32
N VAL A 774 -17.16 19.30 37.51
CA VAL A 774 -18.52 18.91 37.16
C VAL A 774 -18.75 17.44 37.50
N LYS A 775 -19.85 17.15 38.19
CA LYS A 775 -20.22 15.79 38.61
C LYS A 775 -21.71 15.73 38.97
N LYS A 776 -22.40 14.65 38.57
CA LYS A 776 -23.72 14.30 39.10
C LYS A 776 -23.63 13.04 39.95
N ASP A 777 -24.09 13.11 41.20
CA ASP A 777 -24.06 11.99 42.14
C ASP A 777 -25.12 12.17 43.26
N GLY A 778 -25.07 11.36 44.31
CA GLY A 778 -25.91 11.54 45.50
C GLY A 778 -25.63 12.85 46.26
N ASP A 779 -26.55 13.19 47.17
CA ASP A 779 -26.50 14.44 47.95
C ASP A 779 -25.13 14.66 48.59
N GLY A 780 -24.58 15.86 48.43
CA GLY A 780 -23.26 16.27 48.91
C GLY A 780 -22.10 16.00 47.94
N TYR A 781 -22.35 15.38 46.79
CA TYR A 781 -21.35 15.09 45.76
C TYR A 781 -21.68 15.69 44.38
N ASN A 782 -22.78 16.41 44.22
CA ASN A 782 -23.09 17.12 42.99
C ASN A 782 -22.16 18.34 42.83
N ARG A 783 -21.69 18.56 41.60
CA ARG A 783 -20.80 19.66 41.24
C ARG A 783 -21.20 20.23 39.89
N GLU A 784 -21.35 21.54 39.85
CA GLU A 784 -21.84 22.31 38.70
C GLU A 784 -20.91 23.50 38.49
N ALA A 785 -20.59 23.82 37.24
CA ALA A 785 -19.69 24.93 36.91
C ALA A 785 -20.43 26.07 36.18
N TYR A 786 -20.01 27.31 36.43
CA TYR A 786 -20.58 28.53 35.88
C TYR A 786 -19.46 29.37 35.27
N ILE A 787 -19.70 29.91 34.07
CA ILE A 787 -18.69 30.63 33.30
C ILE A 787 -19.34 31.85 32.66
N LYS A 788 -18.71 33.01 32.80
CA LYS A 788 -19.20 34.29 32.29
C LYS A 788 -18.24 34.87 31.24
N PHE A 789 -18.78 35.42 30.16
CA PHE A 789 -18.04 36.07 29.09
C PHE A 789 -18.50 37.51 28.84
N ASP A 790 -17.57 38.39 28.50
CA ASP A 790 -17.85 39.74 27.98
C ASP A 790 -18.06 39.69 26.47
N LEU A 791 -19.22 40.17 26.00
CA LEU A 791 -19.59 40.20 24.59
C LEU A 791 -19.47 41.60 23.96
N GLN A 792 -19.11 42.65 24.72
CA GLN A 792 -19.23 44.05 24.30
C GLN A 792 -18.47 44.38 23.01
N ASN A 793 -17.38 43.66 22.73
CA ASN A 793 -16.50 43.89 21.58
C ASN A 793 -16.63 42.81 20.48
N ILE A 794 -17.72 42.04 20.49
CA ILE A 794 -18.00 41.02 19.47
C ILE A 794 -18.91 41.62 18.40
N ASP A 795 -18.33 41.86 17.22
CA ASP A 795 -19.07 42.21 16.01
C ASP A 795 -19.55 40.95 15.30
N ILE A 796 -20.81 40.56 15.54
CA ILE A 796 -21.42 39.35 14.99
C ILE A 796 -21.46 39.32 13.44
N THR A 797 -21.26 40.46 12.77
CA THR A 797 -21.22 40.50 11.30
C THR A 797 -19.95 39.87 10.73
N LYS A 798 -18.86 39.84 11.50
CA LYS A 798 -17.53 39.36 11.10
C LYS A 798 -17.31 37.87 11.29
N TYR A 799 -18.15 37.21 12.08
CA TYR A 799 -17.94 35.81 12.49
C TYR A 799 -19.09 34.93 11.98
N GLN A 800 -18.77 33.70 11.58
CA GLN A 800 -19.76 32.72 11.11
C GLN A 800 -20.22 31.79 12.23
N ASN A 801 -19.28 31.31 13.05
CA ASN A 801 -19.54 30.40 14.17
C ASN A 801 -18.80 30.89 15.41
N ILE A 802 -19.37 30.65 16.59
CA ILE A 802 -18.77 30.94 17.89
C ILE A 802 -18.89 29.70 18.77
N PHE A 803 -17.74 29.13 19.14
CA PHE A 803 -17.69 27.91 19.95
C PHE A 803 -17.27 28.22 21.38
N LEU A 804 -17.88 27.57 22.37
CA LEU A 804 -17.30 27.44 23.71
C LEU A 804 -16.19 26.39 23.64
N ALA A 805 -14.97 26.78 24.02
CA ALA A 805 -13.82 25.90 24.15
C ALA A 805 -13.52 25.66 25.63
N LEU A 806 -13.48 24.38 26.03
CA LEU A 806 -13.11 23.93 27.38
C LEU A 806 -11.99 22.90 27.28
N TYR A 807 -10.92 23.08 28.06
CA TYR A 807 -9.85 22.10 28.13
C TYR A 807 -10.04 21.17 29.34
N VAL A 808 -10.09 19.86 29.10
CA VAL A 808 -10.25 18.85 30.16
C VAL A 808 -8.91 18.63 30.87
N ALA A 809 -8.77 19.19 32.06
CA ALA A 809 -7.60 19.03 32.91
C ALA A 809 -7.50 17.62 33.48
N ASN A 810 -8.63 17.04 33.89
CA ASN A 810 -8.71 15.70 34.43
C ASN A 810 -10.09 15.07 34.19
N SER A 811 -10.15 13.75 34.06
CA SER A 811 -11.37 12.98 33.88
C SER A 811 -11.22 11.62 34.55
N ASN A 812 -12.19 11.23 35.37
CA ASN A 812 -12.11 9.96 36.11
C ASN A 812 -12.48 8.74 35.25
N THR A 813 -12.30 7.53 35.78
CA THR A 813 -12.31 6.28 34.99
C THR A 813 -13.63 5.97 34.31
N SER A 814 -14.75 6.51 34.76
CA SER A 814 -16.10 6.17 34.29
C SER A 814 -16.77 7.38 33.62
N ILE A 815 -15.99 8.38 33.23
CA ILE A 815 -16.48 9.64 32.66
C ILE A 815 -17.33 9.44 31.39
N HIS A 816 -17.09 8.36 30.64
CA HIS A 816 -17.82 7.99 29.42
C HIS A 816 -19.26 7.52 29.67
N ASP A 817 -19.64 7.25 30.92
CA ASP A 817 -21.01 6.85 31.29
C ASP A 817 -21.97 8.05 31.45
N THR A 818 -21.48 9.27 31.22
CA THR A 818 -22.27 10.50 31.33
C THR A 818 -22.03 11.42 30.14
N GLN A 819 -22.78 12.53 30.10
CA GLN A 819 -22.62 13.62 29.14
C GLN A 819 -22.59 14.94 29.90
N TRP A 820 -22.06 16.00 29.28
CA TRP A 820 -22.11 17.35 29.85
C TRP A 820 -23.19 18.18 29.18
N ASN A 821 -24.09 18.74 29.98
CA ASN A 821 -25.05 19.74 29.56
C ASN A 821 -24.41 21.13 29.64
N ILE A 822 -24.50 21.88 28.55
CA ILE A 822 -24.17 23.30 28.48
C ILE A 822 -25.49 24.06 28.51
N GLY A 823 -25.77 24.72 29.62
CA GLY A 823 -26.97 25.52 29.86
C GLY A 823 -26.71 27.01 29.72
N TYR A 824 -27.73 27.74 29.27
CA TYR A 824 -27.80 29.19 29.33
C TYR A 824 -28.34 29.63 30.69
N VAL A 825 -27.78 30.70 31.23
CA VAL A 825 -28.18 31.30 32.51
C VAL A 825 -28.53 32.77 32.26
N ALA A 826 -29.80 33.13 32.45
CA ALA A 826 -30.27 34.52 32.25
C ALA A 826 -29.74 35.51 33.30
N ASP A 827 -29.45 35.04 34.52
CA ASP A 827 -28.94 35.89 35.59
C ASP A 827 -27.41 36.08 35.46
N ASN A 828 -27.02 37.31 35.10
CA ASN A 828 -25.62 37.73 34.97
C ASN A 828 -25.08 38.43 36.24
N THR A 829 -25.88 38.52 37.32
CA THR A 829 -25.54 39.27 38.54
C THR A 829 -24.68 38.50 39.54
N TRP A 830 -24.54 37.18 39.37
CA TRP A 830 -23.67 36.35 40.21
C TRP A 830 -22.21 36.81 40.12
N SER A 831 -21.40 36.53 41.15
CA SER A 831 -19.95 36.76 41.08
C SER A 831 -19.15 35.55 41.50
N GLU A 832 -18.03 35.33 40.81
CA GLU A 832 -17.00 34.31 41.11
C GLU A 832 -16.56 34.37 42.58
N LYS A 833 -16.56 35.55 43.20
CA LYS A 833 -16.16 35.75 44.61
C LYS A 833 -17.21 35.36 45.65
N SER A 834 -18.47 35.17 45.25
CA SER A 834 -19.57 34.98 46.19
C SER A 834 -20.53 33.84 45.82
N ILE A 835 -20.40 33.24 44.65
CA ILE A 835 -21.23 32.12 44.22
C ILE A 835 -20.97 30.88 45.08
N THR A 836 -22.05 30.25 45.52
CA THR A 836 -22.10 29.02 46.30
C THR A 836 -23.27 28.18 45.77
N TRP A 837 -23.40 26.93 46.20
CA TRP A 837 -24.53 26.11 45.76
C TRP A 837 -25.88 26.75 46.09
N ASN A 838 -26.01 27.36 47.27
CA ASN A 838 -27.26 27.91 47.75
C ASN A 838 -27.70 29.23 47.09
N ASN A 839 -26.78 29.96 46.45
CA ASN A 839 -27.09 31.21 45.75
C ASN A 839 -26.81 31.16 44.24
N ARG A 840 -26.49 29.98 43.69
CA ARG A 840 -26.18 29.83 42.27
C ARG A 840 -27.38 30.20 41.39
N PRO A 841 -27.14 30.84 40.24
CA PRO A 841 -28.21 31.19 39.34
C PRO A 841 -28.80 29.94 38.66
N VAL A 842 -30.10 30.00 38.35
CA VAL A 842 -30.83 28.88 37.74
C VAL A 842 -30.56 28.82 36.24
N THR A 843 -30.37 27.61 35.71
CA THR A 843 -30.28 27.40 34.27
C THR A 843 -31.65 27.62 33.62
N THR A 844 -31.70 28.49 32.63
CA THR A 844 -32.95 28.83 31.93
C THR A 844 -33.29 27.79 30.86
N ASN A 845 -32.29 27.35 30.08
CA ASN A 845 -32.46 26.33 29.04
C ASN A 845 -31.12 25.66 28.71
N THR A 846 -31.17 24.43 28.23
CA THR A 846 -29.99 23.73 27.69
C THR A 846 -29.70 24.22 26.27
N ILE A 847 -28.45 24.63 26.02
CA ILE A 847 -27.94 25.00 24.69
C ILE A 847 -27.52 23.73 23.94
N ALA A 848 -26.74 22.88 24.60
CA ALA A 848 -26.21 21.66 24.00
C ALA A 848 -25.95 20.59 25.08
N THR A 849 -25.96 19.33 24.66
CA THR A 849 -25.45 18.20 25.45
C THR A 849 -24.32 17.56 24.66
N VAL A 850 -23.14 17.43 25.27
CA VAL A 850 -21.94 16.92 24.61
C VAL A 850 -21.42 15.67 25.28
N SER A 851 -20.96 14.71 24.47
CA SER A 851 -20.27 13.52 24.96
C SER A 851 -19.01 13.92 25.71
N THR A 852 -18.73 13.22 26.80
CA THR A 852 -17.50 13.43 27.56
C THR A 852 -16.28 12.92 26.79
N VAL A 853 -15.11 13.49 27.10
CA VAL A 853 -13.83 13.16 26.45
C VAL A 853 -12.72 12.99 27.50
N PRO A 854 -11.65 12.22 27.20
CA PRO A 854 -10.54 12.00 28.14
C PRO A 854 -9.77 13.27 28.50
N ALA A 855 -9.07 13.26 29.63
CA ALA A 855 -8.12 14.29 30.03
C ALA A 855 -7.10 14.62 28.92
N GLY A 856 -6.75 15.91 28.79
CA GLY A 856 -5.89 16.42 27.71
C GLY A 856 -6.64 16.77 26.42
N SER A 857 -7.95 16.61 26.38
CA SER A 857 -8.78 16.93 25.22
C SER A 857 -9.38 18.33 25.31
N ASN A 858 -9.64 18.94 24.13
CA ASN A 858 -10.47 20.13 24.00
C ASN A 858 -11.91 19.74 23.66
N VAL A 859 -12.86 20.37 24.34
CA VAL A 859 -14.29 20.31 24.04
C VAL A 859 -14.67 21.60 23.33
N MET A 860 -15.19 21.50 22.12
CA MET A 860 -15.69 22.63 21.34
C MET A 860 -17.20 22.47 21.16
N VAL A 861 -17.98 23.40 21.69
CA VAL A 861 -19.44 23.37 21.63
C VAL A 861 -19.93 24.58 20.86
N ASP A 862 -20.70 24.37 19.80
CA ASP A 862 -21.30 25.49 19.08
C ASP A 862 -22.36 26.18 19.96
N ILE A 863 -22.10 27.44 20.30
CA ILE A 863 -23.02 28.28 21.07
C ILE A 863 -23.40 29.55 20.29
N SER A 864 -23.19 29.54 18.96
CA SER A 864 -23.33 30.71 18.10
C SER A 864 -24.66 31.41 18.32
N GLN A 865 -25.75 30.64 18.34
CA GLN A 865 -27.09 31.20 18.52
C GLN A 865 -27.30 31.84 19.89
N ALA A 866 -26.73 31.28 20.97
CA ALA A 866 -26.82 31.87 22.30
C ALA A 866 -26.10 33.22 22.36
N VAL A 867 -24.89 33.30 21.80
CA VAL A 867 -24.11 34.54 21.72
C VAL A 867 -24.80 35.58 20.83
N PHE A 868 -25.28 35.17 19.64
CA PHE A 868 -25.97 36.06 18.73
C PHE A 868 -27.28 36.61 19.32
N ASN A 869 -28.02 35.80 20.06
CA ASN A 869 -29.25 36.23 20.73
C ASN A 869 -28.95 37.24 21.84
N GLU A 870 -27.95 37.00 22.69
CA GLU A 870 -27.53 37.95 23.72
C GLU A 870 -27.16 39.31 23.11
N ILE A 871 -26.32 39.32 22.08
CA ILE A 871 -25.85 40.55 21.42
C ILE A 871 -27.02 41.27 20.74
N LYS A 872 -27.91 40.55 20.03
CA LYS A 872 -29.11 41.14 19.40
C LYS A 872 -30.09 41.72 20.42
N ASN A 873 -30.16 41.13 21.61
CA ASN A 873 -30.97 41.63 22.73
C ASN A 873 -30.27 42.74 23.54
N ASN A 874 -29.18 43.32 23.01
CA ASN A 874 -28.37 44.36 23.66
C ASN A 874 -27.74 43.94 25.00
N SER A 875 -27.65 42.64 25.27
CA SER A 875 -26.91 42.12 26.42
C SER A 875 -25.42 42.09 26.12
N LYS A 876 -24.61 42.48 27.11
CA LYS A 876 -23.15 42.58 27.00
C LYS A 876 -22.44 41.41 27.65
N THR A 877 -23.18 40.45 28.21
CA THR A 877 -22.62 39.38 29.02
C THR A 877 -23.35 38.08 28.74
N LEU A 878 -22.60 36.98 28.61
CA LEU A 878 -23.15 35.63 28.53
C LEU A 878 -22.73 34.85 29.77
N THR A 879 -23.68 34.26 30.49
CA THR A 879 -23.40 33.24 31.51
C THR A 879 -23.81 31.86 31.00
N LEU A 880 -22.91 30.89 31.15
CA LEU A 880 -23.12 29.49 30.85
C LEU A 880 -23.02 28.65 32.14
N HIS A 881 -23.79 27.58 32.18
CA HIS A 881 -23.76 26.56 33.23
C HIS A 881 -23.35 25.22 32.63
N ILE A 882 -22.51 24.45 33.32
CA ILE A 882 -22.07 23.12 32.93
C ILE A 882 -22.42 22.12 34.02
N SER A 883 -23.19 21.09 33.65
CA SER A 883 -23.59 20.02 34.56
C SER A 883 -23.48 18.64 33.89
N SER A 884 -23.38 17.57 34.68
CA SER A 884 -23.45 16.19 34.17
C SER A 884 -24.90 15.70 34.07
N THR A 885 -25.22 14.92 33.04
CA THR A 885 -26.59 14.42 32.79
C THR A 885 -27.01 13.28 33.69
N THR A 886 -26.07 12.43 34.11
CA THR A 886 -26.36 11.15 34.77
C THR A 886 -25.41 10.88 35.93
N ARG A 887 -25.90 10.16 36.93
CA ARG A 887 -25.08 9.59 38.00
C ARG A 887 -24.40 8.31 37.49
N GLY A 888 -23.07 8.25 37.55
CA GLY A 888 -22.32 7.04 37.22
C GLY A 888 -22.57 5.92 38.21
N ALA A 889 -22.57 4.67 37.75
CA ALA A 889 -22.87 3.49 38.57
C ALA A 889 -21.90 3.31 39.75
N ASP A 890 -20.65 3.75 39.59
CA ASP A 890 -19.58 3.65 40.59
C ASP A 890 -19.20 5.00 41.24
N GLY A 891 -19.92 6.08 40.89
CA GLY A 891 -19.65 7.43 41.36
C GLY A 891 -18.34 8.05 40.83
N LYS A 892 -17.72 7.52 39.78
CA LYS A 892 -16.43 8.02 39.22
C LYS A 892 -16.61 8.72 37.87
N THR A 893 -17.59 9.61 37.78
CA THR A 893 -17.94 10.40 36.59
C THR A 893 -17.53 11.88 36.70
N ASP A 894 -16.65 12.25 37.63
CA ASP A 894 -16.21 13.63 37.77
C ASP A 894 -15.19 14.02 36.68
N ALA A 895 -15.33 15.26 36.20
CA ALA A 895 -14.40 15.90 35.30
C ALA A 895 -14.00 17.28 35.81
N GLN A 896 -12.79 17.67 35.46
CA GLN A 896 -12.19 18.95 35.82
C GLN A 896 -11.77 19.67 34.55
N PHE A 897 -12.30 20.85 34.32
CA PHE A 897 -11.85 21.77 33.28
C PHE A 897 -10.85 22.75 33.88
N TYR A 898 -9.93 23.28 33.09
CA TYR A 898 -9.16 24.44 33.54
C TYR A 898 -10.11 25.60 33.86
N SER A 899 -9.85 26.30 34.97
CA SER A 899 -10.48 27.58 35.27
C SER A 899 -9.60 28.73 34.75
N LYS A 900 -10.11 29.95 34.86
CA LYS A 900 -9.40 31.19 34.61
C LYS A 900 -8.16 31.39 35.52
N GLU A 901 -8.16 30.82 36.73
CA GLU A 901 -7.05 30.82 37.70
C GLU A 901 -6.03 29.70 37.41
N GLY A 902 -6.31 28.87 36.40
CA GLY A 902 -5.41 27.82 35.94
C GLY A 902 -4.02 28.34 35.58
N SER A 903 -3.01 27.48 35.72
CA SER A 903 -1.61 27.82 35.44
C SER A 903 -1.30 28.12 33.97
N ASP A 904 -2.21 27.78 33.05
CA ASP A 904 -2.09 28.02 31.62
C ASP A 904 -3.31 28.84 31.13
N PRO A 905 -3.18 30.17 31.00
CA PRO A 905 -4.27 31.04 30.59
C PRO A 905 -4.85 30.69 29.21
N LEU A 906 -4.09 30.02 28.34
CA LEU A 906 -4.59 29.60 27.01
C LEU A 906 -5.58 28.43 27.09
N LYS A 907 -5.63 27.72 28.23
CA LYS A 907 -6.54 26.60 28.48
C LYS A 907 -7.78 26.99 29.28
N ALA A 908 -7.83 28.22 29.80
CA ALA A 908 -9.01 28.76 30.45
C ALA A 908 -10.23 28.72 29.51
N PRO A 909 -11.46 28.67 30.05
CA PRO A 909 -12.65 28.68 29.24
C PRO A 909 -12.68 29.91 28.33
N GLN A 910 -12.98 29.71 27.05
CA GLN A 910 -12.96 30.78 26.06
C GLN A 910 -14.01 30.56 24.98
N LEU A 911 -14.52 31.66 24.42
CA LEU A 911 -15.25 31.63 23.16
C LEU A 911 -14.24 31.73 22.00
N MET A 912 -14.37 30.83 21.04
CA MET A 912 -13.59 30.77 19.81
C MET A 912 -14.44 31.30 18.66
N LEU A 913 -14.19 32.54 18.23
CA LEU A 913 -14.95 33.24 17.20
C LEU A 913 -14.33 32.97 15.84
N GLN A 914 -15.01 32.20 15.01
CA GLN A 914 -14.59 31.88 13.66
C GLN A 914 -14.88 33.05 12.70
N GLU A 915 -13.85 33.71 12.17
CA GLU A 915 -14.04 34.75 11.15
C GLU A 915 -14.75 34.18 9.92
N LYS A 916 -15.64 34.95 9.31
CA LYS A 916 -16.16 34.64 7.97
C LYS A 916 -14.98 34.64 7.01
N GLY A 917 -14.56 33.46 6.58
CA GLY A 917 -13.59 33.33 5.50
C GLY A 917 -14.23 33.74 4.17
N GLU A 918 -13.44 34.32 3.27
CA GLU A 918 -13.73 34.23 1.84
C GLU A 918 -13.67 32.74 1.44
N SER A 919 -14.78 32.01 1.61
CA SER A 919 -14.84 30.58 1.31
C SER A 919 -15.44 30.33 -0.07
N ASN A 920 -14.69 29.64 -0.92
CA ASN A 920 -15.08 29.10 -2.22
C ASN A 920 -15.90 27.79 -2.12
N THR A 921 -16.77 27.64 -1.11
CA THR A 921 -17.74 26.54 -1.07
C THR A 921 -19.01 26.97 -1.80
N ALA A 922 -19.23 26.45 -3.00
CA ALA A 922 -20.49 26.63 -3.71
C ALA A 922 -21.57 25.74 -3.05
N SER A 923 -22.52 26.36 -2.35
CA SER A 923 -23.77 25.72 -1.93
C SER A 923 -24.90 26.16 -2.87
N SER A 924 -25.92 25.32 -3.05
CA SER A 924 -27.16 25.72 -3.74
C SER A 924 -28.38 25.38 -2.91
N GLU A 925 -29.40 26.23 -3.02
CA GLU A 925 -30.69 26.06 -2.37
C GLU A 925 -31.73 25.53 -3.37
N PHE A 926 -32.41 24.45 -3.01
CA PHE A 926 -33.52 23.89 -3.78
C PHE A 926 -34.81 24.07 -2.98
N ILE A 927 -35.61 25.06 -3.36
CA ILE A 927 -36.88 25.35 -2.70
C ILE A 927 -37.89 24.23 -2.99
N ALA A 928 -38.80 23.96 -2.06
CA ALA A 928 -39.90 23.03 -2.27
C ALA A 928 -40.72 23.44 -3.51
N ILE A 929 -40.90 22.51 -4.44
CA ILE A 929 -41.76 22.72 -5.63
C ILE A 929 -43.24 22.61 -5.28
N GLU A 930 -43.55 21.83 -4.24
CA GLU A 930 -44.87 21.68 -3.66
C GLU A 930 -44.73 21.58 -2.15
N ASP A 931 -45.58 22.28 -1.41
CA ASP A 931 -45.78 22.04 0.02
C ASP A 931 -47.24 22.17 0.40
N ALA A 932 -47.67 21.45 1.43
CA ALA A 932 -49.04 21.53 1.95
C ALA A 932 -49.10 20.92 3.34
N TRP A 933 -50.12 21.26 4.10
CA TRP A 933 -50.46 20.54 5.33
C TRP A 933 -51.89 20.03 5.30
N VAL A 934 -52.17 19.02 6.12
CA VAL A 934 -53.48 18.35 6.16
C VAL A 934 -54.01 18.30 7.58
N ARG A 935 -55.33 18.18 7.74
CA ARG A 935 -55.99 18.10 9.05
C ARG A 935 -57.05 17.01 9.07
N ASP A 936 -57.08 16.21 10.11
CA ASP A 936 -58.06 15.14 10.30
C ASP A 936 -59.45 15.65 10.75
N GLY A 937 -60.38 14.72 10.97
CA GLY A 937 -61.74 15.00 11.42
C GLY A 937 -62.62 15.67 10.35
N SER A 938 -63.43 16.66 10.74
CA SER A 938 -64.35 17.36 9.82
C SER A 938 -63.66 18.14 8.71
N PHE A 939 -62.35 18.36 8.84
CA PHE A 939 -61.52 19.04 7.85
C PHE A 939 -60.79 18.07 6.91
N ALA A 940 -61.10 16.78 6.95
CA ALA A 940 -60.33 15.76 6.25
C ALA A 940 -60.30 15.91 4.72
N ASN A 941 -61.29 16.61 4.15
CA ASN A 941 -61.40 16.90 2.72
C ASN A 941 -61.00 18.34 2.36
N THR A 942 -60.46 19.11 3.30
CA THR A 942 -60.01 20.49 3.06
C THR A 942 -58.56 20.49 2.58
N ASN A 943 -58.30 21.21 1.48
CA ASN A 943 -56.96 21.48 1.01
C ASN A 943 -56.40 22.75 1.65
N TYR A 944 -55.13 22.70 2.09
CA TYR A 944 -54.42 23.83 2.66
C TYR A 944 -53.13 24.17 1.90
N GLY A 945 -53.03 23.79 0.62
CA GLY A 945 -51.82 24.03 -0.18
C GLY A 945 -51.50 25.52 -0.33
N THR A 946 -52.51 26.39 -0.40
CA THR A 946 -52.30 27.83 -0.66
C THR A 946 -52.07 28.67 0.60
N THR A 947 -51.75 28.06 1.75
CA THR A 947 -51.57 28.81 3.00
C THR A 947 -50.12 29.24 3.20
N ASN A 948 -49.88 30.49 3.61
CA ASN A 948 -48.53 31.03 3.83
C ASN A 948 -47.72 30.33 4.93
N THR A 949 -48.35 29.50 5.75
CA THR A 949 -47.69 28.70 6.80
C THR A 949 -48.19 27.26 6.80
N LEU A 950 -47.31 26.33 7.17
CA LEU A 950 -47.58 24.90 7.23
C LEU A 950 -47.72 24.48 8.68
N THR A 951 -48.93 24.08 9.09
CA THR A 951 -49.19 23.80 10.51
C THR A 951 -48.97 22.32 10.84
N ILE A 952 -48.25 22.05 11.93
CA ILE A 952 -47.99 20.70 12.45
C ILE A 952 -48.50 20.57 13.89
N LYS A 953 -49.17 19.44 14.19
CA LYS A 953 -49.69 19.14 15.53
C LYS A 953 -50.07 17.65 15.65
N LYS A 954 -49.85 17.04 16.81
CA LYS A 954 -50.50 15.77 17.17
C LYS A 954 -51.32 15.94 18.45
N ASP A 955 -52.58 15.55 18.39
CA ASP A 955 -53.56 15.73 19.46
C ASP A 955 -54.70 14.68 19.33
N GLY A 956 -55.88 14.92 19.90
CA GLY A 956 -57.07 14.10 19.68
C GLY A 956 -57.65 14.24 18.26
N ASP A 957 -58.54 13.30 17.91
CA ASP A 957 -59.21 13.24 16.61
C ASP A 957 -59.81 14.60 16.21
N GLY A 958 -59.49 15.06 14.99
CA GLY A 958 -59.90 16.36 14.45
C GLY A 958 -58.92 17.51 14.70
N TYR A 959 -57.82 17.26 15.41
CA TYR A 959 -56.77 18.24 15.69
C TYR A 959 -55.37 17.80 15.23
N ASN A 960 -55.22 16.64 14.60
CA ASN A 960 -53.96 16.19 14.04
C ASN A 960 -53.64 16.93 12.74
N ARG A 961 -52.38 17.31 12.57
CA ARG A 961 -51.88 18.06 11.43
C ARG A 961 -50.49 17.59 11.02
N GLU A 962 -50.32 17.36 9.74
CA GLU A 962 -49.09 16.84 9.13
C GLU A 962 -48.70 17.71 7.95
N VAL A 963 -47.40 17.87 7.72
CA VAL A 963 -46.85 18.73 6.68
C VAL A 963 -46.14 17.90 5.62
N TYR A 964 -46.24 18.28 4.36
CA TYR A 964 -45.70 17.55 3.21
C TYR A 964 -44.91 18.49 2.30
N PHE A 965 -43.82 17.97 1.73
CA PHE A 965 -42.91 18.69 0.84
C PHE A 965 -42.54 17.83 -0.37
N LYS A 966 -42.30 18.48 -1.51
CA LYS A 966 -41.57 17.91 -2.66
C LYS A 966 -40.43 18.79 -3.09
N PHE A 967 -39.34 18.17 -3.50
CA PHE A 967 -38.18 18.83 -4.08
C PHE A 967 -37.83 18.16 -5.42
N ASN A 968 -37.51 18.96 -6.44
CA ASN A 968 -37.09 18.46 -7.74
C ASN A 968 -35.55 18.51 -7.89
N LEU A 969 -34.94 17.35 -8.11
CA LEU A 969 -33.50 17.17 -8.29
C LEU A 969 -33.13 16.61 -9.68
N GLU A 970 -34.02 16.72 -10.68
CA GLU A 970 -33.86 16.13 -12.02
C GLU A 970 -32.59 16.57 -12.77
N ASN A 971 -32.08 17.77 -12.47
CA ASN A 971 -30.88 18.34 -13.09
C ASN A 971 -29.63 18.29 -12.19
N THR A 972 -29.65 17.51 -11.09
CA THR A 972 -28.55 17.43 -10.12
C THR A 972 -27.85 16.06 -10.20
N SER A 973 -26.52 16.04 -10.32
CA SER A 973 -25.71 14.81 -10.35
C SER A 973 -25.27 14.42 -8.94
N PHE A 974 -25.69 13.24 -8.45
CA PHE A 974 -25.36 12.82 -7.07
C PHE A 974 -23.87 12.46 -6.87
N ASP A 975 -23.11 12.22 -7.94
CA ASP A 975 -21.66 11.96 -7.86
C ASP A 975 -20.89 13.18 -7.33
N GLU A 976 -21.47 14.37 -7.48
CA GLU A 976 -20.92 15.68 -7.16
C GLU A 976 -21.48 16.26 -5.86
N ILE A 977 -22.47 15.62 -5.24
CA ILE A 977 -23.07 16.06 -3.98
C ILE A 977 -22.23 15.53 -2.81
N ASP A 978 -21.82 16.41 -1.91
CA ASP A 978 -21.15 16.06 -0.65
C ASP A 978 -22.22 15.80 0.42
N ASN A 979 -23.02 16.84 0.72
CA ASN A 979 -24.09 16.80 1.73
C ASN A 979 -25.41 17.37 1.18
N VAL A 980 -26.54 16.83 1.68
CA VAL A 980 -27.90 17.34 1.47
C VAL A 980 -28.60 17.53 2.81
N TYR A 981 -28.95 18.78 3.13
CA TYR A 981 -29.70 19.10 4.33
C TYR A 981 -31.11 19.57 4.01
N LEU A 982 -32.14 19.00 4.64
CA LEU A 982 -33.46 19.60 4.70
C LEU A 982 -33.43 20.77 5.67
N LYS A 983 -33.85 21.95 5.23
CA LYS A 983 -33.98 23.16 6.06
C LYS A 983 -35.41 23.65 6.10
N LEU A 984 -35.99 23.73 7.30
CA LEU A 984 -37.33 24.26 7.57
C LEU A 984 -37.25 25.40 8.59
N SER A 985 -37.81 26.56 8.30
CA SER A 985 -37.84 27.68 9.25
C SER A 985 -39.15 27.70 10.03
N VAL A 986 -39.06 27.75 11.36
CA VAL A 986 -40.23 27.77 12.27
C VAL A 986 -40.77 29.20 12.36
N SER A 987 -41.98 29.42 11.82
CA SER A 987 -42.66 30.72 11.86
C SER A 987 -43.40 30.96 13.18
N TYR A 988 -43.89 29.88 13.80
CA TYR A 988 -44.59 29.92 15.08
C TYR A 988 -44.37 28.62 15.83
N ALA A 989 -44.28 28.70 17.16
CA ALA A 989 -44.27 27.53 18.03
C ALA A 989 -44.95 27.90 19.35
N ASN A 990 -45.78 26.99 19.86
CA ASN A 990 -46.48 27.17 21.12
C ASN A 990 -45.57 26.82 22.32
N ILE A 991 -46.00 27.20 23.53
CA ILE A 991 -45.16 27.20 24.74
C ILE A 991 -44.61 25.82 25.15
N SER A 992 -45.27 24.74 24.71
CA SER A 992 -44.90 23.37 25.06
C SER A 992 -44.27 22.62 23.89
N ILE A 993 -43.80 23.33 22.85
CA ILE A 993 -43.26 22.68 21.65
C ILE A 993 -42.10 21.72 21.93
N GLN A 994 -41.29 22.00 22.96
CA GLN A 994 -40.20 21.11 23.40
C GLN A 994 -40.68 19.75 23.92
N ASN A 995 -41.97 19.60 24.24
CA ASN A 995 -42.54 18.35 24.76
C ASN A 995 -42.98 17.40 23.64
N THR A 996 -42.72 17.76 22.39
CA THR A 996 -42.91 16.87 21.24
C THR A 996 -41.64 16.86 20.39
N SER A 997 -41.56 15.87 19.49
CA SER A 997 -40.54 15.80 18.46
C SER A 997 -41.22 15.69 17.10
N TRP A 998 -40.56 16.16 16.06
CA TRP A 998 -40.98 16.07 14.68
C TRP A 998 -40.19 14.96 13.98
N GLN A 999 -40.87 13.98 13.43
CA GLN A 999 -40.27 12.94 12.60
C GLN A 999 -40.35 13.35 11.13
N ILE A 1000 -39.25 13.16 10.40
CA ILE A 1000 -39.14 13.42 8.96
C ILE A 1000 -39.16 12.08 8.26
N VAL A 1001 -40.13 11.85 7.39
CA VAL A 1001 -40.37 10.52 6.83
C VAL A 1001 -40.59 10.56 5.32
N PRO A 1002 -40.02 9.62 4.55
CA PRO A 1002 -40.28 9.42 3.13
C PRO A 1002 -41.76 9.12 2.84
N VAL A 1003 -42.30 9.71 1.78
CA VAL A 1003 -43.65 9.40 1.28
C VAL A 1003 -43.68 9.19 -0.23
N ALA A 1004 -44.72 8.51 -0.72
CA ALA A 1004 -44.92 8.30 -2.14
C ALA A 1004 -45.12 9.63 -2.90
N ASN A 1005 -44.50 9.74 -4.09
CA ASN A 1005 -44.62 10.89 -4.98
C ASN A 1005 -45.97 10.95 -5.75
N THR A 1006 -47.08 10.59 -5.11
CA THR A 1006 -48.41 10.41 -5.75
C THR A 1006 -49.39 11.57 -5.53
N TRP A 1007 -49.03 12.55 -4.71
CA TRP A 1007 -49.91 13.66 -4.36
C TRP A 1007 -49.64 14.89 -5.23
N THR A 1008 -50.53 15.89 -5.19
CA THR A 1008 -50.23 17.25 -5.67
C THR A 1008 -50.72 18.26 -4.65
N GLU A 1009 -49.98 19.34 -4.45
CA GLU A 1009 -50.32 20.39 -3.47
C GLU A 1009 -51.74 20.93 -3.59
N SER A 1010 -52.25 21.18 -4.80
CA SER A 1010 -53.58 21.74 -5.03
C SER A 1010 -54.73 20.79 -4.69
N THR A 1011 -54.43 19.50 -4.46
CA THR A 1011 -55.44 18.46 -4.19
C THR A 1011 -55.19 17.71 -2.89
N LEU A 1012 -54.08 17.96 -2.19
CA LEU A 1012 -53.74 17.24 -0.96
C LEU A 1012 -54.72 17.55 0.16
N THR A 1013 -55.27 16.51 0.77
CA THR A 1013 -56.20 16.54 1.91
C THR A 1013 -55.84 15.40 2.85
N TRP A 1014 -56.38 15.37 4.06
CA TRP A 1014 -56.14 14.26 4.98
C TRP A 1014 -56.62 12.92 4.40
N ALA A 1015 -57.72 12.94 3.64
CA ALA A 1015 -58.34 11.75 3.07
C ALA A 1015 -57.53 11.10 1.93
N ASN A 1016 -56.67 11.86 1.25
CA ASN A 1016 -55.88 11.38 0.09
C ASN A 1016 -54.36 11.56 0.27
N LYS A 1017 -53.89 11.76 1.51
CA LYS A 1017 -52.46 11.92 1.81
C LYS A 1017 -51.65 10.68 1.40
N PRO A 1018 -50.42 10.86 0.89
CA PRO A 1018 -49.61 9.76 0.36
C PRO A 1018 -49.18 8.79 1.47
N SER A 1019 -48.98 7.53 1.11
CA SER A 1019 -48.48 6.50 2.04
C SER A 1019 -47.02 6.72 2.41
N VAL A 1020 -46.70 6.44 3.67
CA VAL A 1020 -45.34 6.41 4.21
C VAL A 1020 -44.55 5.25 3.60
N LEU A 1021 -43.31 5.49 3.17
CA LEU A 1021 -42.50 4.50 2.44
C LEU A 1021 -41.46 3.78 3.31
N ALA A 1022 -41.05 4.37 4.43
CA ALA A 1022 -39.97 3.85 5.28
C ALA A 1022 -40.07 4.39 6.71
N GLU A 1023 -39.20 3.89 7.59
CA GLU A 1023 -38.96 4.48 8.92
C GLU A 1023 -38.48 5.94 8.81
N PRO A 1024 -38.67 6.76 9.86
CA PRO A 1024 -38.21 8.15 9.87
C PRO A 1024 -36.71 8.29 9.54
N ILE A 1025 -36.36 9.21 8.63
CA ILE A 1025 -34.96 9.56 8.31
C ILE A 1025 -34.30 10.21 9.52
N ALA A 1026 -35.06 11.07 10.22
CA ALA A 1026 -34.62 11.73 11.43
C ALA A 1026 -35.82 12.08 12.31
N THR A 1027 -35.54 12.25 13.60
CA THR A 1027 -36.47 12.83 14.58
C THR A 1027 -35.77 14.00 15.25
N VAL A 1028 -36.39 15.19 15.22
CA VAL A 1028 -35.84 16.42 15.80
C VAL A 1028 -36.79 16.90 16.89
N ASN A 1029 -36.28 17.40 18.01
CA ASN A 1029 -37.13 18.00 19.03
C ASN A 1029 -37.86 19.23 18.47
N GLY A 1030 -39.07 19.48 18.94
CA GLY A 1030 -39.80 20.69 18.59
C GLY A 1030 -39.01 21.93 18.99
N LEU A 1031 -38.81 22.85 18.04
CA LEU A 1031 -38.02 24.07 18.22
C LEU A 1031 -38.92 25.31 18.38
N PRO A 1032 -38.48 26.34 19.13
CA PRO A 1032 -39.23 27.59 19.29
C PRO A 1032 -39.31 28.40 17.98
N ALA A 1033 -40.20 29.40 17.96
CA ALA A 1033 -40.37 30.29 16.82
C ALA A 1033 -39.06 31.04 16.50
N GLY A 1034 -38.75 31.18 15.21
CA GLY A 1034 -37.52 31.81 14.72
C GLY A 1034 -36.33 30.87 14.58
N SER A 1035 -36.43 29.61 15.03
CA SER A 1035 -35.42 28.57 14.81
C SER A 1035 -35.49 27.97 13.40
N ASP A 1036 -34.36 27.42 12.94
CA ASP A 1036 -34.29 26.61 11.72
C ASP A 1036 -34.09 25.13 12.11
N VAL A 1037 -34.94 24.25 11.60
CA VAL A 1037 -34.72 22.81 11.61
C VAL A 1037 -33.78 22.50 10.44
N GLN A 1038 -32.61 21.92 10.72
CA GLN A 1038 -31.69 21.44 9.70
C GLN A 1038 -31.38 19.96 9.94
N VAL A 1039 -31.69 19.12 8.96
CA VAL A 1039 -31.55 17.66 9.05
C VAL A 1039 -30.76 17.16 7.86
N ASP A 1040 -29.72 16.37 8.13
CA ASP A 1040 -29.00 15.66 7.08
C ASP A 1040 -29.89 14.54 6.51
N ILE A 1041 -30.20 14.63 5.22
CA ILE A 1041 -30.98 13.62 4.49
C ILE A 1041 -30.16 12.98 3.37
N THR A 1042 -28.82 13.14 3.39
CA THR A 1042 -27.90 12.77 2.32
C THR A 1042 -28.06 11.31 1.89
N GLU A 1043 -28.06 10.37 2.83
CA GLU A 1043 -28.17 8.93 2.50
C GLU A 1043 -29.53 8.55 1.91
N TYR A 1044 -30.61 9.18 2.37
CA TYR A 1044 -31.94 8.95 1.81
C TYR A 1044 -32.01 9.44 0.36
N VAL A 1045 -31.61 10.69 0.09
CA VAL A 1045 -31.61 11.25 -1.27
C VAL A 1045 -30.68 10.44 -2.18
N ARG A 1046 -29.52 9.99 -1.68
CA ARG A 1046 -28.60 9.10 -2.40
C ARG A 1046 -29.27 7.78 -2.78
N SER A 1047 -30.04 7.20 -1.85
CA SER A 1047 -30.72 5.93 -2.07
C SER A 1047 -31.84 6.03 -3.12
N GLU A 1048 -32.61 7.12 -3.10
CA GLU A 1048 -33.68 7.38 -4.07
C GLU A 1048 -33.11 7.69 -5.46
N TYR A 1049 -32.03 8.47 -5.50
CA TYR A 1049 -31.31 8.75 -6.75
C TYR A 1049 -30.80 7.47 -7.43
N LYS A 1050 -30.26 6.51 -6.67
CA LYS A 1050 -29.81 5.19 -7.16
C LYS A 1050 -30.95 4.35 -7.73
N LYS A 1051 -32.18 4.53 -7.23
CA LYS A 1051 -33.38 3.88 -7.75
C LYS A 1051 -33.96 4.60 -8.98
N GLY A 1052 -33.35 5.71 -9.40
CA GLY A 1052 -33.82 6.55 -10.50
C GLY A 1052 -34.80 7.65 -10.09
N ASN A 1053 -35.15 7.78 -8.80
CA ASN A 1053 -36.11 8.78 -8.32
C ASN A 1053 -35.43 10.14 -8.18
N LYS A 1054 -35.92 11.14 -8.92
CA LYS A 1054 -35.38 12.52 -8.92
C LYS A 1054 -36.28 13.54 -8.21
N ILE A 1055 -37.49 13.12 -7.84
CA ILE A 1055 -38.39 13.90 -6.98
C ILE A 1055 -38.29 13.32 -5.57
N ILE A 1056 -37.96 14.17 -4.61
CA ILE A 1056 -37.89 13.79 -3.20
C ILE A 1056 -39.15 14.29 -2.52
N SER A 1057 -40.00 13.39 -2.02
CA SER A 1057 -41.13 13.75 -1.19
C SER A 1057 -40.98 13.29 0.24
N LEU A 1058 -41.26 14.20 1.16
CA LEU A 1058 -41.11 14.04 2.60
C LEU A 1058 -42.39 14.51 3.28
N HIS A 1059 -42.75 13.86 4.39
CA HIS A 1059 -43.71 14.40 5.33
C HIS A 1059 -43.07 14.59 6.70
N VAL A 1060 -43.59 15.57 7.45
CA VAL A 1060 -43.18 15.87 8.82
C VAL A 1060 -44.41 15.78 9.72
N SER A 1061 -44.30 15.00 10.80
CA SER A 1061 -45.38 14.78 11.77
C SER A 1061 -44.86 14.80 13.20
N SER A 1062 -45.70 15.21 14.16
CA SER A 1062 -45.35 15.17 15.58
C SER A 1062 -45.40 13.73 16.12
N THR A 1063 -44.45 13.32 16.95
CA THR A 1063 -44.34 11.96 17.49
C THR A 1063 -45.31 11.73 18.65
N SER A 1064 -45.47 12.71 19.54
CA SER A 1064 -46.28 12.64 20.76
C SER A 1064 -47.45 13.62 20.75
N LYS A 1065 -48.53 13.25 21.44
CA LYS A 1065 -49.59 14.18 21.83
C LYS A 1065 -49.12 15.00 23.02
N GLY A 1066 -49.13 16.33 22.90
CA GLY A 1066 -48.89 17.21 24.05
C GLY A 1066 -49.98 17.04 25.10
N SER A 1067 -49.61 16.80 26.36
CA SER A 1067 -50.54 16.60 27.47
C SER A 1067 -51.45 17.80 27.76
N ASP A 1068 -51.05 18.99 27.32
CA ASP A 1068 -51.76 20.27 27.48
C ASP A 1068 -52.37 20.81 26.17
N GLY A 1069 -52.22 20.08 25.05
CA GLY A 1069 -52.67 20.50 23.74
C GLY A 1069 -51.92 21.69 23.13
N LYS A 1070 -50.79 22.13 23.69
CA LYS A 1070 -50.02 23.33 23.28
C LYS A 1070 -48.68 22.99 22.63
N THR A 1071 -48.66 21.95 21.80
CA THR A 1071 -47.49 21.44 21.06
C THR A 1071 -47.57 21.74 19.56
N ASP A 1072 -48.43 22.66 19.13
CA ASP A 1072 -48.52 23.06 17.73
C ASP A 1072 -47.41 24.04 17.33
N ALA A 1073 -46.97 23.89 16.09
CA ALA A 1073 -46.02 24.79 15.45
C ALA A 1073 -46.40 25.02 13.99
N GLN A 1074 -45.76 26.02 13.39
CA GLN A 1074 -45.89 26.32 11.98
C GLN A 1074 -44.51 26.52 11.35
N PHE A 1075 -44.36 26.03 10.14
CA PHE A 1075 -43.24 26.38 9.26
C PHE A 1075 -43.70 27.43 8.25
N TYR A 1076 -42.77 28.19 7.68
CA TYR A 1076 -43.08 28.97 6.49
C TYR A 1076 -43.39 28.04 5.31
N SER A 1077 -44.45 28.34 4.55
CA SER A 1077 -44.71 27.69 3.25
C SER A 1077 -43.94 28.41 2.15
N LYS A 1078 -43.77 27.76 1.00
CA LYS A 1078 -43.35 28.38 -0.25
C LYS A 1078 -44.27 29.51 -0.72
N GLU A 1079 -45.52 29.57 -0.22
CA GLU A 1079 -46.45 30.67 -0.49
C GLU A 1079 -46.23 31.87 0.43
N SER A 1080 -45.30 31.78 1.39
CA SER A 1080 -44.87 32.90 2.21
C SER A 1080 -44.20 33.98 1.35
N SER A 1081 -44.44 35.26 1.68
CA SER A 1081 -43.74 36.39 1.07
C SER A 1081 -42.25 36.45 1.43
N ASP A 1082 -41.82 35.77 2.51
CA ASP A 1082 -40.41 35.66 2.89
C ASP A 1082 -39.76 34.45 2.22
N VAL A 1083 -39.28 34.68 1.00
CA VAL A 1083 -38.64 33.66 0.14
C VAL A 1083 -37.40 33.02 0.77
N ASN A 1084 -36.71 33.71 1.68
CA ASN A 1084 -35.52 33.17 2.33
C ASN A 1084 -35.86 32.08 3.36
N LYS A 1085 -37.11 32.07 3.83
CA LYS A 1085 -37.63 31.16 4.85
C LYS A 1085 -38.42 29.99 4.28
N HIS A 1086 -38.55 29.91 2.95
CA HIS A 1086 -39.20 28.78 2.29
C HIS A 1086 -38.54 27.44 2.66
N PRO A 1087 -39.31 26.35 2.74
CA PRO A 1087 -38.77 25.01 2.89
C PRO A 1087 -37.79 24.71 1.75
N LYS A 1088 -36.57 24.28 2.08
CA LYS A 1088 -35.53 24.09 1.07
C LYS A 1088 -34.60 22.92 1.39
N LEU A 1089 -33.98 22.36 0.36
CA LEU A 1089 -32.77 21.54 0.52
C LEU A 1089 -31.55 22.43 0.32
N LEU A 1090 -30.60 22.36 1.25
CA LEU A 1090 -29.26 22.90 1.10
C LEU A 1090 -28.38 21.79 0.55
N ILE A 1091 -27.89 21.96 -0.68
CA ILE A 1091 -26.98 21.01 -1.31
C ILE A 1091 -25.59 21.61 -1.31
N GLU A 1092 -24.67 20.90 -0.67
CA GLU A 1092 -23.25 21.18 -0.73
C GLU A 1092 -22.62 20.31 -1.81
N PHE A 1093 -21.96 20.95 -2.77
CA PHE A 1093 -21.27 20.22 -3.84
C PHE A 1093 -19.81 19.97 -3.45
N LYS A 1094 -19.31 18.81 -3.86
CA LYS A 1094 -17.89 18.52 -3.91
C LYS A 1094 -17.25 19.59 -4.80
N SER A 1095 -16.28 20.31 -4.27
CA SER A 1095 -15.48 21.27 -5.04
C SER A 1095 -14.85 20.58 -6.26
N LEU A 1096 -15.32 20.88 -7.48
CA LEU A 1096 -14.71 20.41 -8.72
C LEU A 1096 -13.36 21.09 -9.02
N ALA A 1097 -12.97 22.09 -8.23
CA ALA A 1097 -11.59 22.60 -8.22
C ALA A 1097 -10.61 21.61 -7.57
N SER A 1098 -11.11 20.60 -6.84
CA SER A 1098 -10.27 19.59 -6.17
C SER A 1098 -10.10 18.27 -6.94
N THR A 1099 -10.85 18.05 -8.04
CA THR A 1099 -10.83 16.78 -8.78
C THR A 1099 -10.08 16.83 -10.12
N LEU A 1100 -9.41 17.93 -10.43
CA LEU A 1100 -8.63 18.06 -11.67
C LEU A 1100 -7.12 18.10 -11.40
N ARG A 1101 -6.49 16.92 -11.43
CA ARG A 1101 -5.29 16.65 -12.27
C ARG A 1101 -4.86 15.18 -12.12
N THR A 1102 -4.60 14.56 -13.28
CA THR A 1102 -3.91 13.28 -13.54
C THR A 1102 -3.32 12.60 -12.32
N VAL A 1103 -4.05 11.61 -11.80
CA VAL A 1103 -3.41 10.44 -11.19
C VAL A 1103 -2.95 9.58 -12.36
N GLU A 1104 -1.73 9.81 -12.82
CA GLU A 1104 -1.02 8.75 -13.55
C GLU A 1104 -0.61 7.71 -12.51
N LEU A 1105 -1.25 6.56 -12.54
CA LEU A 1105 -0.60 5.35 -12.05
C LEU A 1105 0.69 5.21 -12.87
N ILE A 1106 1.83 5.21 -12.20
CA ILE A 1106 3.10 4.88 -12.84
C ILE A 1106 3.09 3.35 -13.03
N SER A 1107 2.30 2.88 -14.00
CA SER A 1107 2.37 1.52 -14.54
C SER A 1107 1.87 1.53 -15.98
N ASP A 1108 2.83 1.44 -16.90
CA ASP A 1108 2.78 1.02 -18.30
C ASP A 1108 1.39 0.95 -18.99
N THR A 1109 1.11 1.96 -19.82
CA THR A 1109 0.20 2.03 -20.99
C THR A 1109 -0.93 1.02 -21.14
N ARG A 1110 -2.21 1.40 -20.95
CA ARG A 1110 -3.36 0.92 -21.76
C ARG A 1110 -4.50 1.97 -21.86
N VAL A 1111 -4.77 2.39 -23.11
CA VAL A 1111 -5.94 3.10 -23.70
C VAL A 1111 -6.11 4.61 -23.41
N SER A 1112 -6.11 5.44 -24.46
CA SER A 1112 -6.30 6.91 -24.41
C SER A 1112 -7.42 7.37 -25.34
N THR A 1113 -8.34 8.24 -24.89
CA THR A 1113 -9.35 8.91 -25.72
C THR A 1113 -8.73 10.15 -26.36
N THR A 1114 -9.02 10.44 -27.65
CA THR A 1114 -8.47 11.63 -28.33
C THR A 1114 -9.58 12.61 -28.68
N VAL A 1115 -9.38 13.89 -28.33
CA VAL A 1115 -10.29 14.97 -28.69
C VAL A 1115 -9.62 15.93 -29.66
N TYR A 1116 -10.28 16.21 -30.79
CA TYR A 1116 -9.74 17.07 -31.82
C TYR A 1116 -10.80 18.02 -32.42
N PRO A 1117 -10.48 19.31 -32.63
CA PRO A 1117 -9.24 19.99 -32.24
C PRO A 1117 -9.16 20.29 -30.72
N ASN A 1118 -8.01 20.09 -30.09
CA ASN A 1118 -7.75 20.52 -28.70
C ASN A 1118 -6.41 21.28 -28.61
N PRO A 1119 -6.40 22.59 -28.31
CA PRO A 1119 -7.57 23.44 -28.05
C PRO A 1119 -8.39 23.67 -29.33
N VAL A 1120 -9.69 23.91 -29.15
CA VAL A 1120 -10.62 24.25 -30.25
C VAL A 1120 -10.25 25.65 -30.76
N LEU A 1121 -9.54 25.70 -31.88
CA LEU A 1121 -9.02 26.97 -32.39
C LEU A 1121 -9.82 27.51 -33.57
N ARG A 1122 -10.44 26.65 -34.40
CA ARG A 1122 -11.35 27.03 -35.50
C ARG A 1122 -12.24 25.85 -35.91
N GLY A 1123 -13.54 25.92 -35.60
CA GLY A 1123 -14.54 24.91 -35.97
C GLY A 1123 -15.57 24.73 -34.86
N ASN A 1124 -16.85 24.76 -35.22
CA ASN A 1124 -17.97 24.63 -34.28
C ASN A 1124 -18.19 23.19 -33.81
N ILE A 1125 -17.42 22.21 -34.29
CA ILE A 1125 -17.63 20.78 -34.00
C ILE A 1125 -16.35 20.17 -33.44
N LEU A 1126 -16.47 19.59 -32.25
CA LEU A 1126 -15.44 18.86 -31.53
C LEU A 1126 -15.64 17.35 -31.78
N PHE A 1127 -14.63 16.64 -32.26
CA PHE A 1127 -14.69 15.18 -32.47
C PHE A 1127 -14.02 14.43 -31.32
N ILE A 1128 -14.61 13.30 -30.94
CA ILE A 1128 -14.18 12.46 -29.83
C ILE A 1128 -13.98 11.05 -30.37
N ASP A 1129 -12.73 10.60 -30.40
CA ASP A 1129 -12.36 9.30 -30.96
C ASP A 1129 -12.20 8.25 -29.86
N PHE A 1130 -12.83 7.09 -30.08
CA PHE A 1130 -12.92 6.00 -29.11
C PHE A 1130 -12.24 4.73 -29.65
N PRO A 1131 -11.74 3.82 -28.79
CA PRO A 1131 -11.40 2.46 -29.19
C PRO A 1131 -12.60 1.79 -29.88
N LYS A 1132 -12.35 0.94 -30.89
CA LYS A 1132 -13.38 0.32 -31.76
C LYS A 1132 -14.50 -0.45 -31.03
N GLU A 1133 -14.35 -0.72 -29.74
CA GLU A 1133 -15.23 -1.57 -28.92
C GLU A 1133 -16.33 -0.77 -28.18
N THR A 1134 -16.31 0.58 -28.21
CA THR A 1134 -17.11 1.42 -27.28
C THR A 1134 -18.05 2.44 -27.93
N ASN A 1135 -18.80 2.04 -28.98
CA ASN A 1135 -19.85 2.88 -29.61
C ASN A 1135 -21.06 3.23 -28.70
N THR A 1136 -20.94 3.13 -27.37
CA THR A 1136 -22.01 3.36 -26.39
C THR A 1136 -21.71 4.43 -25.34
N ALA A 1137 -20.53 5.07 -25.39
CA ALA A 1137 -20.13 6.09 -24.43
C ALA A 1137 -21.03 7.36 -24.50
N GLU A 1138 -21.32 7.92 -23.34
CA GLU A 1138 -22.07 9.16 -23.16
C GLU A 1138 -21.12 10.34 -22.94
N ILE A 1139 -21.34 11.42 -23.67
CA ILE A 1139 -20.57 12.66 -23.63
C ILE A 1139 -21.41 13.75 -22.98
N ARG A 1140 -20.85 14.47 -22.01
CA ARG A 1140 -21.52 15.54 -21.27
C ARG A 1140 -20.72 16.84 -21.35
N ILE A 1141 -21.39 17.97 -21.52
CA ILE A 1141 -20.81 19.30 -21.31
C ILE A 1141 -21.34 19.84 -20.00
N ILE A 1142 -20.45 20.21 -19.11
CA ILE A 1142 -20.74 20.68 -17.77
C ILE A 1142 -20.14 22.09 -17.65
N ASP A 1143 -20.86 23.08 -17.15
CA ASP A 1143 -20.25 24.38 -16.87
C ASP A 1143 -19.39 24.34 -15.60
N MET A 1144 -18.64 25.42 -15.36
CA MET A 1144 -17.79 25.52 -14.16
C MET A 1144 -18.57 25.55 -12.83
N SER A 1145 -19.90 25.63 -12.86
CA SER A 1145 -20.76 25.49 -11.68
C SER A 1145 -21.19 24.04 -11.41
N GLY A 1146 -20.73 23.08 -12.22
CA GLY A 1146 -21.13 21.67 -12.13
C GLY A 1146 -22.46 21.37 -12.81
N ARG A 1147 -23.11 22.37 -13.43
CA ARG A 1147 -24.37 22.16 -14.14
C ARG A 1147 -24.10 21.51 -15.49
N THR A 1148 -24.71 20.35 -15.73
CA THR A 1148 -24.69 19.73 -17.05
C THR A 1148 -25.54 20.54 -18.03
N LEU A 1149 -24.91 21.05 -19.09
CA LEU A 1149 -25.55 21.83 -20.15
C LEU A 1149 -25.92 20.99 -21.38
N LEU A 1150 -25.18 19.91 -21.64
CA LEU A 1150 -25.43 19.02 -22.78
C LEU A 1150 -25.13 17.57 -22.40
N ILE A 1151 -25.92 16.63 -22.91
CA ILE A 1151 -25.63 15.20 -22.92
C ILE A 1151 -25.85 14.69 -24.35
N THR A 1152 -24.89 13.98 -24.92
CA THR A 1152 -24.99 13.36 -26.24
C THR A 1152 -24.28 12.02 -26.28
N LYS A 1153 -24.68 11.14 -27.20
CA LYS A 1153 -23.96 9.91 -27.54
C LYS A 1153 -23.27 10.01 -28.91
N ASP A 1154 -23.45 11.14 -29.58
CA ASP A 1154 -22.75 11.41 -30.83
C ASP A 1154 -21.27 11.63 -30.51
N HIS A 1155 -20.39 11.02 -31.30
CA HIS A 1155 -18.93 11.18 -31.18
C HIS A 1155 -18.45 12.59 -31.61
N SER A 1156 -19.36 13.57 -31.60
CA SER A 1156 -19.09 14.95 -31.91
C SER A 1156 -19.99 15.91 -31.11
N VAL A 1157 -19.43 17.05 -30.68
CA VAL A 1157 -20.17 18.11 -29.96
C VAL A 1157 -20.12 19.42 -30.74
N ASP A 1158 -21.29 20.01 -31.01
CA ASP A 1158 -21.40 21.35 -31.60
C ASP A 1158 -21.23 22.44 -30.53
N SER A 1159 -20.03 23.02 -30.46
CA SER A 1159 -19.65 24.04 -29.48
C SER A 1159 -20.27 25.41 -29.76
N SER A 1160 -20.84 25.67 -30.96
CA SER A 1160 -21.48 26.96 -31.27
C SER A 1160 -22.77 27.22 -30.47
N LYS A 1161 -23.32 26.17 -29.87
CA LYS A 1161 -24.50 26.23 -29.00
C LYS A 1161 -24.17 26.57 -27.55
N LEU A 1162 -22.89 26.67 -27.21
CA LEU A 1162 -22.42 27.02 -25.87
C LEU A 1162 -21.99 28.51 -25.87
N PRO A 1163 -22.38 29.30 -24.85
CA PRO A 1163 -21.82 30.64 -24.65
C PRO A 1163 -20.29 30.62 -24.55
N SER A 1164 -19.63 31.76 -24.79
CA SER A 1164 -18.21 31.89 -24.48
C SER A 1164 -17.97 31.63 -23.00
N GLY A 1165 -17.10 30.68 -22.67
CA GLY A 1165 -16.94 30.19 -21.32
C GLY A 1165 -16.04 28.96 -21.22
N VAL A 1166 -15.82 28.55 -19.98
CA VAL A 1166 -15.11 27.30 -19.66
C VAL A 1166 -16.15 26.25 -19.29
N TYR A 1167 -15.96 25.06 -19.83
CA TYR A 1167 -16.80 23.90 -19.62
C TYR A 1167 -15.92 22.67 -19.36
N VAL A 1168 -16.51 21.61 -18.85
CA VAL A 1168 -15.92 20.28 -18.70
C VAL A 1168 -16.68 19.35 -19.62
N LEU A 1169 -15.98 18.76 -20.57
CA LEU A 1169 -16.42 17.65 -21.40
C LEU A 1169 -16.17 16.36 -20.61
N SER A 1170 -17.21 15.69 -20.12
CA SER A 1170 -17.12 14.40 -19.42
C SER A 1170 -17.54 13.26 -20.34
N ILE A 1171 -16.74 12.20 -20.36
CA ILE A 1171 -16.99 10.98 -21.14
C ILE A 1171 -17.27 9.86 -20.14
N LYS A 1172 -18.43 9.19 -20.28
CA LYS A 1172 -18.85 8.10 -19.40
C LYS A 1172 -19.27 6.87 -20.22
N ASP A 1173 -18.59 5.74 -20.02
CA ASP A 1173 -19.03 4.42 -20.49
C ASP A 1173 -19.31 3.50 -19.27
N ASN A 1174 -20.55 3.04 -19.16
CA ASN A 1174 -20.96 2.16 -18.05
C ASN A 1174 -20.48 0.72 -18.22
N LYS A 1175 -20.09 0.29 -19.43
CA LYS A 1175 -19.52 -1.04 -19.70
C LYS A 1175 -18.01 -1.07 -19.56
N HIS A 1176 -17.35 0.07 -19.78
CA HIS A 1176 -15.90 0.23 -19.77
C HIS A 1176 -15.49 1.44 -18.90
N PRO A 1177 -15.65 1.36 -17.56
CA PRO A 1177 -15.42 2.49 -16.66
C PRO A 1177 -13.98 3.03 -16.69
N GLU A 1178 -13.03 2.21 -17.11
CA GLU A 1178 -11.61 2.53 -17.30
C GLU A 1178 -11.37 3.60 -18.38
N LEU A 1179 -12.36 3.87 -19.23
CA LEU A 1179 -12.31 4.88 -20.30
C LEU A 1179 -12.98 6.20 -19.91
N ASN A 1180 -13.48 6.32 -18.67
CA ASN A 1180 -14.14 7.54 -18.21
C ASN A 1180 -13.13 8.67 -18.07
N GLU A 1181 -13.35 9.76 -18.80
CA GLU A 1181 -12.42 10.90 -18.85
C GLU A 1181 -13.18 12.22 -18.66
N SER A 1182 -12.48 13.27 -18.24
CA SER A 1182 -13.03 14.62 -18.16
C SER A 1182 -12.01 15.63 -18.64
N LEU A 1183 -12.40 16.42 -19.64
CA LEU A 1183 -11.53 17.32 -20.39
C LEU A 1183 -12.05 18.76 -20.25
N LYS A 1184 -11.15 19.73 -20.09
CA LYS A 1184 -11.52 21.14 -20.06
C LYS A 1184 -11.79 21.64 -21.49
N LEU A 1185 -13.02 22.06 -21.75
CA LEU A 1185 -13.44 22.70 -22.99
C LEU A 1185 -13.49 24.22 -22.79
N MET A 1186 -12.69 24.99 -23.51
CA MET A 1186 -12.85 26.45 -23.56
C MET A 1186 -13.53 26.83 -24.86
N VAL A 1187 -14.71 27.43 -24.76
CA VAL A 1187 -15.44 28.02 -25.88
C VAL A 1187 -15.14 29.51 -25.87
N LYS A 1188 -14.53 30.02 -26.94
CA LYS A 1188 -14.15 31.42 -27.08
C LYS A 1188 -15.21 32.20 -27.83
#